data_AF-A0A7C5JKA1-F1
#
_entry.id   AF-A0A7C5JKA1-F1
#
_cell.length_a   1.000
_cell.length_b   1.000
_cell.length_c   1.000
_cell.angle_alpha   90.00
_cell.angle_beta   90.00
_cell.angle_gamma   90.00
#
_symmetry.space_group_name_H-M   'P 1'
#
loop_
_entity.id
_entity.type
_entity.pdbx_description
1 polymer ?
#
loop_
_entity_poly.entity_id
_entity_poly.type
_entity_poly.pdbx_seq_one_letter_code
_entity_poly.pdbx_strand_id
1 'polypeptide(L)'
;MKFITILLALLFTSNIFLAQRDSDSIKFRAPNYVDFSALSDGDIYKIPISKTGVFKLSYDYLKNLGIDIDNLDAENIKIYGNGGGILKQKIDDDYIDDLKEVPIFIKGDEDNKINSGDYILFYAEGPDKWYFDSNSKIWKFEKNIYSINNYYFLKVSATKGKRIESKSIQGTPQYVSDETDIYSVYEEDMTNLLGNYIKTEGSGQEWYGDFFSSGKEADFSSKFTGFSFIKEKGLTINIKAAARDGFNRMFTANLNDTTIQKSISKVFINDPESTYARKVNIFETIYPSGSTPKIKLKYDGQNAWLDKIELNARTKINFTGNSLLISDKNAPFNTIAGFELNNVDANTMVWDITDPNNTTNMSLSTTGNKGTFTYNHTVGNRFIVLSINGNFQEPESGQKIENQNLHGISDADMLIVYPEEFEEAALELKEHRMQNSNLNVYAVRLDKIFNEFGCGKYDPTAIRDFARMLMVRNDNFKYLLLFGDGSYDARGISIKTDNYIPVYETKNSLDPINSFPSDDYFGLLSYGEGENLSGKVDIGVGRIPVNSSEQANNYVQKIKNYETNRDYFGSWRNKIAIAADDVDESWDITHFLGAEKISSNILSKYPVINIDKIYLDAFIQENNAGGQRYPDVNQAINASIYNGDLMFVYVGHGGPKGLAQERILQKDDIKTWNNKTKLPLLITATCSFTGFDDPAVLTAGEEAFLKQKGGVIGLFSTVRAVYASSNDALMKSTFNAFFGNESNKLLPLGDIIKIAKNNTSDTNNKRKFLLFG
;
A
#
# COMPACT_ATOMS: atom_id res chain seq x y z
N MET A 1 -9.28 -15.29 -65.18
CA MET A 1 -8.61 -16.61 -65.12
C MET A 1 -7.27 -16.46 -65.83
N LYS A 2 -6.13 -16.68 -65.12
CA LYS A 2 -4.76 -16.15 -65.36
C LYS A 2 -4.47 -14.75 -64.78
N PHE A 3 -4.46 -14.62 -63.45
CA PHE A 3 -3.69 -13.59 -62.72
C PHE A 3 -3.46 -13.92 -61.22
N ILE A 4 -3.73 -15.16 -60.77
CA ILE A 4 -3.60 -15.59 -59.36
C ILE A 4 -2.46 -16.62 -59.17
N THR A 5 -1.69 -16.96 -60.21
CA THR A 5 -0.66 -18.02 -60.13
C THR A 5 0.79 -17.48 -60.08
N ILE A 6 1.00 -16.16 -60.03
CA ILE A 6 2.36 -15.57 -60.00
C ILE A 6 2.74 -15.00 -58.62
N LEU A 7 1.79 -14.84 -57.69
CA LEU A 7 2.10 -14.32 -56.34
C LEU A 7 2.51 -15.41 -55.33
N LEU A 8 2.37 -16.70 -55.65
CA LEU A 8 2.72 -17.81 -54.74
C LEU A 8 4.14 -18.38 -54.94
N ALA A 9 4.89 -17.93 -55.94
CA ALA A 9 6.19 -18.52 -56.31
C ALA A 9 7.43 -17.72 -55.84
N LEU A 10 7.25 -16.62 -55.10
CA LEU A 10 8.35 -15.77 -54.60
C LEU A 10 8.55 -15.82 -53.07
N LEU A 11 7.84 -16.70 -52.36
CA LEU A 11 7.93 -16.85 -50.90
C LEU A 11 8.70 -18.10 -50.42
N PHE A 12 9.26 -18.89 -51.33
CA PHE A 12 10.12 -20.03 -50.99
C PHE A 12 11.40 -19.97 -51.82
N THR A 13 12.40 -19.21 -51.35
CA THR A 13 13.86 -19.45 -51.51
C THR A 13 14.66 -18.19 -51.15
N SER A 14 14.76 -17.91 -49.86
CA SER A 14 15.89 -17.16 -49.31
C SER A 14 16.12 -17.64 -47.89
N ASN A 15 17.10 -18.53 -47.74
CA ASN A 15 17.69 -18.91 -46.46
C ASN A 15 18.37 -17.66 -45.88
N ILE A 16 17.62 -16.87 -45.12
CA ILE A 16 18.20 -15.95 -44.15
C ILE A 16 18.36 -16.77 -42.87
N PHE A 17 19.60 -17.12 -42.55
CA PHE A 17 19.97 -17.52 -41.19
C PHE A 17 19.65 -16.33 -40.27
N LEU A 18 18.44 -16.31 -39.71
CA LEU A 18 18.19 -15.61 -38.47
C LEU A 18 18.91 -16.41 -37.40
N ALA A 19 20.17 -16.05 -37.16
CA ALA A 19 20.78 -16.32 -35.87
C ALA A 19 19.79 -15.84 -34.82
N GLN A 20 19.33 -16.76 -33.99
CA GLN A 20 18.58 -16.48 -32.79
C GLN A 20 19.47 -15.57 -31.97
N ARG A 21 19.29 -14.26 -32.15
CA ARG A 21 19.93 -13.26 -31.32
C ARG A 21 19.37 -13.53 -29.95
N ASP A 22 20.19 -14.05 -29.06
CA ASP A 22 19.91 -14.04 -27.63
C ASP A 22 19.25 -12.71 -27.35
N SER A 23 18.04 -12.76 -26.81
CA SER A 23 17.38 -11.58 -26.29
C SER A 23 18.21 -11.14 -25.10
N ASP A 24 19.32 -10.43 -25.37
CA ASP A 24 19.91 -9.49 -24.44
C ASP A 24 18.75 -8.62 -24.01
N SER A 25 18.23 -8.90 -22.82
CA SER A 25 17.29 -8.04 -22.16
C SER A 25 17.93 -6.66 -22.20
N ILE A 26 17.24 -5.71 -22.81
CA ILE A 26 17.55 -4.31 -22.57
C ILE A 26 17.28 -4.15 -21.06
N LYS A 27 18.31 -4.35 -20.24
CA LYS A 27 18.30 -3.97 -18.83
C LYS A 27 18.09 -2.48 -18.86
N PHE A 28 16.83 -2.04 -18.74
CA PHE A 28 16.53 -0.67 -18.36
C PHE A 28 17.34 -0.43 -17.09
N ARG A 29 18.39 0.38 -17.20
CA ARG A 29 19.21 0.74 -16.05
C ARG A 29 18.29 1.52 -15.13
N ALA A 30 18.02 0.96 -13.95
CA ALA A 30 17.41 1.70 -12.86
C ALA A 30 18.19 3.02 -12.64
N PRO A 31 17.56 4.07 -12.10
CA PRO A 31 18.30 5.26 -11.70
C PRO A 31 19.46 4.87 -10.79
N ASN A 32 20.60 5.55 -10.93
CA ASN A 32 21.71 5.38 -9.99
C ASN A 32 21.24 5.96 -8.64
N TYR A 33 20.98 5.08 -7.67
CA TYR A 33 20.62 5.44 -6.30
C TYR A 33 21.77 6.21 -5.62
N VAL A 34 21.47 7.27 -4.86
CA VAL A 34 22.45 8.03 -4.07
C VAL A 34 23.09 7.16 -2.98
N ASP A 35 24.37 7.36 -2.70
CA ASP A 35 25.11 6.61 -1.65
C ASP A 35 24.93 7.20 -0.24
N PHE A 36 24.43 8.43 -0.15
CA PHE A 36 24.24 9.16 1.10
C PHE A 36 22.87 9.80 1.14
N SER A 37 22.09 9.47 2.17
CA SER A 37 20.81 10.12 2.43
C SER A 37 21.00 11.61 2.76
N ALA A 38 20.04 12.44 2.38
CA ALA A 38 19.85 13.80 2.88
C ALA A 38 19.81 13.87 4.42
N LEU A 39 19.49 12.74 5.07
CA LEU A 39 19.41 12.62 6.54
C LEU A 39 20.68 12.05 7.19
N SER A 40 21.76 11.88 6.44
CA SER A 40 23.01 11.25 6.92
C SER A 40 23.85 12.13 7.85
N ASP A 41 23.59 13.44 7.90
CA ASP A 41 24.35 14.41 8.69
C ASP A 41 23.50 15.62 9.11
N GLY A 42 24.07 16.49 9.96
CA GLY A 42 23.45 17.72 10.45
C GLY A 42 22.43 17.49 11.58
N ASP A 43 21.88 18.59 12.11
CA ASP A 43 20.78 18.53 13.07
C ASP A 43 19.45 18.46 12.33
N ILE A 44 18.72 17.36 12.53
CA ILE A 44 17.52 17.04 11.75
C ILE A 44 16.30 16.99 12.66
N TYR A 45 15.22 17.63 12.21
CA TYR A 45 13.94 17.69 12.90
C TYR A 45 12.82 17.24 11.96
N LYS A 46 12.07 16.21 12.35
CA LYS A 46 10.91 15.69 11.61
C LYS A 46 9.67 16.51 11.99
N ILE A 47 9.08 17.18 11.01
CA ILE A 47 7.96 18.12 11.18
C ILE A 47 6.69 17.52 10.57
N PRO A 48 5.62 17.28 11.35
CA PRO A 48 4.33 16.81 10.83
C PRO A 48 3.55 17.90 10.09
N ILE A 49 2.95 17.52 8.97
CA ILE A 49 2.11 18.37 8.11
C ILE A 49 0.78 17.65 7.85
N SER A 50 -0.30 18.12 8.48
CA SER A 50 -1.64 17.54 8.35
C SER A 50 -2.47 18.11 7.19
N LYS A 51 -2.08 19.26 6.63
CA LYS A 51 -2.81 19.94 5.54
C LYS A 51 -1.87 20.60 4.54
N THR A 52 -2.28 20.67 3.28
CA THR A 52 -1.56 21.39 2.22
C THR A 52 -1.67 22.90 2.40
N GLY A 53 -0.56 23.64 2.29
CA GLY A 53 -0.57 25.10 2.34
C GLY A 53 0.83 25.71 2.52
N VAL A 54 0.85 27.02 2.76
CA VAL A 54 2.06 27.73 3.22
C VAL A 54 2.14 27.63 4.73
N PHE A 55 3.30 27.18 5.21
CA PHE A 55 3.59 27.03 6.64
C PHE A 55 4.59 28.07 7.10
N LYS A 56 4.45 28.49 8.36
CA LYS A 56 5.36 29.42 9.03
C LYS A 56 6.13 28.70 10.13
N LEU A 57 7.45 28.82 10.11
CA LEU A 57 8.32 28.47 11.24
C LEU A 57 8.76 29.78 11.88
N SER A 58 8.14 30.15 13.00
CA SER A 58 8.53 31.36 13.75
C SER A 58 9.82 31.14 14.53
N TYR A 59 10.43 32.24 14.98
CA TYR A 59 11.48 32.22 16.00
C TYR A 59 11.12 31.29 17.18
N ASP A 60 9.91 31.44 17.74
CA ASP A 60 9.47 30.66 18.90
C ASP A 60 9.31 29.17 18.55
N TYR A 61 8.82 28.85 17.35
CA TYR A 61 8.74 27.46 16.87
C TYR A 61 10.12 26.80 16.82
N LEU A 62 11.10 27.46 16.20
CA LEU A 62 12.48 26.95 16.10
C LEU A 62 13.11 26.79 17.49
N LYS A 63 12.83 27.71 18.41
CA LYS A 63 13.33 27.66 19.78
C LYS A 63 12.73 26.49 20.54
N ASN A 64 11.42 26.27 20.37
CA ASN A 64 10.69 25.17 21.00
C ASN A 64 11.09 23.80 20.45
N LEU A 65 11.57 23.72 19.20
CA LEU A 65 12.23 22.51 18.67
C LEU A 65 13.57 22.21 19.36
N GLY A 66 14.12 23.16 20.13
CA GLY A 66 15.43 23.02 20.76
C GLY A 66 16.59 23.33 19.82
N ILE A 67 16.37 24.15 18.78
CA ILE A 67 17.44 24.66 17.93
C ILE A 67 18.16 25.79 18.68
N ASP A 68 19.49 25.78 18.67
CA ASP A 68 20.31 26.86 19.22
C ASP A 68 20.31 28.08 18.27
N ILE A 69 19.25 28.89 18.37
CA ILE A 69 19.04 30.04 17.49
C ILE A 69 20.16 31.08 17.64
N ASP A 70 20.74 31.23 18.83
CA ASP A 70 21.75 32.25 19.12
C ASP A 70 23.02 32.05 18.28
N ASN A 71 23.32 30.81 17.89
CA ASN A 71 24.46 30.42 17.07
C ASN A 71 24.07 29.92 15.67
N LEU A 72 22.79 30.05 15.28
CA LEU A 72 22.28 29.58 13.99
C LEU A 72 22.54 30.62 12.89
N ASP A 73 23.24 30.19 11.84
CA ASP A 73 23.27 30.93 10.57
C ASP A 73 21.99 30.63 9.79
N ALA A 74 21.20 31.67 9.50
CA ALA A 74 19.94 31.55 8.77
C ALA A 74 20.14 30.97 7.36
N GLU A 75 21.31 31.15 6.73
CA GLU A 75 21.60 30.60 5.40
C GLU A 75 21.67 29.05 5.41
N ASN A 76 22.02 28.48 6.55
CA ASN A 76 22.29 27.05 6.73
C ASN A 76 21.04 26.20 7.00
N ILE A 77 19.86 26.83 7.04
CA ILE A 77 18.57 26.15 7.23
C ILE A 77 18.07 25.61 5.90
N LYS A 78 17.68 24.33 5.93
CA LYS A 78 17.11 23.57 4.83
C LYS A 78 15.81 22.90 5.25
N ILE A 79 14.92 22.68 4.29
CA ILE A 79 13.73 21.86 4.47
C ILE A 79 13.72 20.80 3.37
N TYR A 80 13.51 19.54 3.73
CA TYR A 80 13.43 18.42 2.81
C TYR A 80 12.02 17.81 2.81
N GLY A 81 11.53 17.41 1.64
CA GLY A 81 10.25 16.73 1.49
C GLY A 81 9.98 16.29 0.04
N ASN A 82 9.05 15.36 -0.14
CA ASN A 82 8.72 14.76 -1.44
C ASN A 82 7.26 14.95 -1.86
N GLY A 83 6.61 16.03 -1.39
CA GLY A 83 5.20 16.31 -1.66
C GLY A 83 4.23 15.36 -0.95
N GLY A 84 2.94 15.47 -1.29
CA GLY A 84 1.82 14.75 -0.66
C GLY A 84 1.34 13.52 -1.45
N GLY A 85 0.31 12.87 -0.92
CA GLY A 85 -0.27 11.62 -1.45
C GLY A 85 0.39 10.35 -0.94
N ILE A 86 -0.15 9.21 -1.37
CA ILE A 86 0.50 7.91 -1.25
C ILE A 86 1.73 7.85 -2.16
N LEU A 87 2.69 6.99 -1.82
CA LEU A 87 3.83 6.72 -2.68
C LEU A 87 3.38 5.97 -3.94
N LYS A 88 4.15 6.12 -5.02
CA LYS A 88 3.81 5.53 -6.30
C LYS A 88 3.94 4.01 -6.24
N GLN A 89 2.80 3.33 -6.26
CA GLN A 89 2.76 1.87 -6.22
C GLN A 89 3.23 1.21 -7.52
N LYS A 90 3.44 1.94 -8.61
CA LYS A 90 4.07 1.43 -9.83
C LYS A 90 5.54 1.86 -9.87
N ILE A 91 6.42 0.91 -10.12
CA ILE A 91 7.85 1.19 -10.35
C ILE A 91 8.02 1.67 -11.79
N ASP A 92 8.39 2.92 -12.01
CA ASP A 92 8.74 3.46 -13.33
C ASP A 92 9.74 4.65 -13.21
N ASP A 93 9.89 5.44 -14.28
CA ASP A 93 10.92 6.50 -14.38
C ASP A 93 10.64 7.72 -13.49
N ASP A 94 9.44 7.87 -12.92
CA ASP A 94 9.09 9.00 -12.05
C ASP A 94 9.48 8.74 -10.57
N TYR A 95 10.37 7.78 -10.32
CA TYR A 95 10.81 7.41 -8.99
C TYR A 95 11.61 8.53 -8.31
N ILE A 96 11.31 8.79 -7.03
CA ILE A 96 12.07 9.70 -6.19
C ILE A 96 13.00 8.86 -5.31
N ASP A 97 14.30 9.00 -5.53
CA ASP A 97 15.35 8.23 -4.87
C ASP A 97 15.49 8.58 -3.38
N ASP A 98 15.67 9.86 -3.07
CA ASP A 98 15.83 10.38 -1.70
C ASP A 98 15.07 11.70 -1.54
N LEU A 99 15.03 12.24 -0.33
CA LEU A 99 14.36 13.49 -0.01
C LEU A 99 14.91 14.68 -0.80
N LYS A 100 14.02 15.46 -1.41
CA LYS A 100 14.38 16.68 -2.15
C LYS A 100 14.31 17.91 -1.27
N GLU A 101 15.27 18.81 -1.46
CA GLU A 101 15.26 20.09 -0.78
C GLU A 101 14.19 21.03 -1.37
N VAL A 102 13.35 21.57 -0.48
CA VAL A 102 12.27 22.49 -0.78
C VAL A 102 12.76 23.93 -0.60
N PRO A 103 12.53 24.83 -1.58
CA PRO A 103 12.87 26.23 -1.45
C PRO A 103 12.12 26.90 -0.28
N ILE A 104 12.84 27.66 0.53
CA ILE A 104 12.24 28.44 1.63
C ILE A 104 12.37 29.94 1.38
N PHE A 105 11.45 30.71 1.95
CA PHE A 105 11.55 32.15 2.07
C PHE A 105 11.82 32.50 3.54
N ILE A 106 12.81 33.33 3.81
CA ILE A 106 13.09 33.82 5.17
C ILE A 106 12.79 35.30 5.20
N LYS A 107 12.02 35.73 6.20
CA LYS A 107 11.80 37.16 6.45
C LYS A 107 12.67 37.62 7.60
N GLY A 108 13.37 38.73 7.38
CA GLY A 108 14.21 39.38 8.37
C GLY A 108 15.67 38.89 8.40
N ASP A 109 16.10 38.10 7.41
CA ASP A 109 17.45 37.51 7.34
C ASP A 109 18.54 38.48 6.85
N GLU A 110 18.34 39.79 6.97
CA GLU A 110 19.26 40.82 6.48
C GLU A 110 20.65 40.76 7.16
N ASP A 111 20.73 40.14 8.34
CA ASP A 111 21.94 39.96 9.16
C ASP A 111 22.40 38.49 9.26
N ASN A 112 21.82 37.59 8.45
CA ASN A 112 22.01 36.13 8.50
C ASN A 112 21.67 35.48 9.86
N LYS A 113 20.87 36.14 10.70
CA LYS A 113 20.38 35.59 11.97
C LYS A 113 18.87 35.42 11.93
N ILE A 114 18.36 34.69 12.91
CA ILE A 114 16.92 34.57 13.16
C ILE A 114 16.64 35.30 14.47
N ASN A 115 16.12 36.51 14.37
CA ASN A 115 15.77 37.38 15.48
C ASN A 115 14.30 37.22 15.89
N SER A 116 13.93 37.81 17.04
CA SER A 116 12.53 37.88 17.44
C SER A 116 11.71 38.67 16.41
N GLY A 117 10.71 38.02 15.82
CA GLY A 117 9.89 38.57 14.74
C GLY A 117 10.18 37.96 13.36
N ASP A 118 11.34 37.30 13.20
CA ASP A 118 11.71 36.62 11.97
C ASP A 118 11.01 35.27 11.84
N TYR A 119 10.87 34.80 10.60
CA TYR A 119 10.25 33.51 10.32
C TYR A 119 10.60 33.00 8.93
N ILE A 120 10.43 31.68 8.81
CA ILE A 120 10.59 30.96 7.55
C ILE A 120 9.20 30.62 7.01
N LEU A 121 8.98 30.85 5.73
CA LEU A 121 7.83 30.36 4.98
C LEU A 121 8.25 29.31 3.95
N PHE A 122 7.44 28.27 3.82
CA PHE A 122 7.61 27.26 2.79
C PHE A 122 6.26 26.66 2.40
N TYR A 123 6.16 26.14 1.18
CA TYR A 123 4.99 25.41 0.73
C TYR A 123 5.14 23.94 1.05
N ALA A 124 4.14 23.34 1.69
CA ALA A 124 4.11 21.93 2.00
C ALA A 124 2.76 21.33 1.63
N GLU A 125 2.80 20.15 1.03
CA GLU A 125 1.62 19.31 0.80
C GLU A 125 1.35 18.40 1.99
N GLY A 126 0.07 18.27 2.37
CA GLY A 126 -0.42 17.33 3.38
C GLY A 126 -0.44 15.88 2.89
N PRO A 127 -1.05 14.96 3.66
CA PRO A 127 -1.09 13.54 3.30
C PRO A 127 -1.92 13.29 2.04
N ASP A 128 -3.04 14.00 1.86
CA ASP A 128 -3.94 13.88 0.72
C ASP A 128 -3.46 14.68 -0.48
N LYS A 129 -3.91 14.29 -1.68
CA LYS A 129 -3.42 14.87 -2.93
C LYS A 129 -4.56 15.37 -3.82
N TRP A 130 -4.36 16.57 -4.34
CA TRP A 130 -5.08 17.08 -5.50
C TRP A 130 -4.18 17.02 -6.72
N TYR A 131 -4.63 16.38 -7.78
CA TYR A 131 -3.93 16.36 -9.06
C TYR A 131 -4.86 16.70 -10.22
N PHE A 132 -4.32 17.28 -11.28
CA PHE A 132 -5.08 17.59 -12.47
C PHE A 132 -5.13 16.37 -13.40
N ASP A 133 -6.32 15.84 -13.67
CA ASP A 133 -6.49 14.75 -14.63
C ASP A 133 -6.67 15.33 -16.04
N SER A 134 -5.67 15.11 -16.90
CA SER A 134 -5.67 15.63 -18.28
C SER A 134 -6.81 15.06 -19.13
N ASN A 135 -7.31 13.86 -18.80
CA ASN A 135 -8.38 13.20 -19.53
C ASN A 135 -9.74 13.84 -19.23
N SER A 136 -10.12 13.96 -17.96
CA SER A 136 -11.39 14.60 -17.57
C SER A 136 -11.32 16.13 -17.45
N LYS A 137 -10.12 16.72 -17.54
CA LYS A 137 -9.87 18.17 -17.41
C LYS A 137 -10.43 18.77 -16.11
N ILE A 138 -10.23 18.06 -14.99
CA ILE A 138 -10.64 18.50 -13.65
C ILE A 138 -9.55 18.16 -12.64
N TRP A 139 -9.61 18.82 -11.49
CA TRP A 139 -8.83 18.46 -10.31
C TRP A 139 -9.51 17.28 -9.62
N LYS A 140 -8.76 16.20 -9.37
CA LYS A 140 -9.22 15.01 -8.66
C LYS A 140 -8.57 14.95 -7.29
N PHE A 141 -9.36 14.55 -6.30
CA PHE A 141 -8.90 14.27 -4.96
C PHE A 141 -8.58 12.78 -4.79
N GLU A 142 -7.44 12.53 -4.16
CA GLU A 142 -6.98 11.22 -3.73
C GLU A 142 -6.60 11.29 -2.25
N LYS A 143 -7.35 10.53 -1.44
CA LYS A 143 -7.14 10.43 -0.01
C LYS A 143 -6.00 9.48 0.32
N ASN A 144 -5.20 9.83 1.32
CA ASN A 144 -4.16 8.93 1.79
C ASN A 144 -4.76 7.85 2.70
N ILE A 145 -4.64 6.60 2.27
CA ILE A 145 -5.21 5.45 2.97
C ILE A 145 -4.33 4.94 4.10
N TYR A 146 -3.04 5.32 4.14
CA TYR A 146 -2.06 4.80 5.10
C TYR A 146 -1.67 5.80 6.19
N SER A 147 -1.69 7.11 5.90
CA SER A 147 -1.21 8.13 6.83
C SER A 147 -2.14 9.35 6.89
N ILE A 148 -2.35 9.86 8.10
CA ILE A 148 -3.08 11.12 8.36
C ILE A 148 -2.17 12.35 8.40
N ASN A 149 -0.86 12.16 8.34
CA ASN A 149 0.15 13.21 8.31
C ASN A 149 1.15 12.94 7.18
N ASN A 150 1.59 14.01 6.52
CA ASN A 150 2.84 14.01 5.76
C ASN A 150 3.95 14.59 6.64
N TYR A 151 5.22 14.46 6.23
CA TYR A 151 6.34 15.00 6.99
C TYR A 151 7.33 15.73 6.11
N TYR A 152 7.94 16.76 6.69
CA TYR A 152 9.07 17.48 6.12
C TYR A 152 10.20 17.47 7.16
N PHE A 153 11.44 17.51 6.71
CA PHE A 153 12.61 17.45 7.58
C PHE A 153 13.31 18.80 7.55
N LEU A 154 13.28 19.54 8.66
CA LEU A 154 14.14 20.69 8.84
C LEU A 154 15.54 20.19 9.16
N LYS A 155 16.53 20.69 8.44
CA LYS A 155 17.94 20.36 8.64
C LYS A 155 18.74 21.64 8.81
N VAL A 156 19.56 21.66 9.86
CA VAL A 156 20.62 22.65 10.05
C VAL A 156 21.96 21.97 9.73
N SER A 157 22.69 22.51 8.75
CA SER A 157 23.95 21.92 8.27
C SER A 157 24.95 23.00 7.88
N ALA A 158 26.21 22.68 7.61
CA ALA A 158 27.24 23.67 7.27
C ALA A 158 27.12 24.27 5.85
N THR A 159 26.04 23.98 5.12
CA THR A 159 25.88 24.40 3.72
C THR A 159 24.58 25.19 3.53
N LYS A 160 24.64 26.18 2.64
CA LYS A 160 23.51 27.03 2.31
C LYS A 160 22.32 26.22 1.80
N GLY A 161 21.14 26.56 2.30
CA GLY A 161 19.87 25.99 1.85
C GLY A 161 19.27 26.67 0.62
N LYS A 162 18.36 25.96 -0.03
CA LYS A 162 17.61 26.44 -1.19
C LYS A 162 16.68 27.57 -0.79
N ARG A 163 16.63 28.64 -1.58
CA ARG A 163 15.75 29.80 -1.37
C ARG A 163 14.76 29.93 -2.51
N ILE A 164 13.60 30.52 -2.24
CA ILE A 164 12.63 30.85 -3.28
C ILE A 164 13.21 31.98 -4.14
N GLU A 165 13.56 31.65 -5.39
CA GLU A 165 14.13 32.60 -6.35
C GLU A 165 13.03 33.33 -7.12
N SER A 166 13.30 34.56 -7.55
CA SER A 166 12.41 35.29 -8.44
C SER A 166 12.45 34.77 -9.87
N LYS A 167 11.28 34.62 -10.50
CA LYS A 167 11.11 34.15 -11.88
C LYS A 167 10.26 35.15 -12.67
N SER A 168 10.80 35.62 -13.79
CA SER A 168 10.09 36.49 -14.74
C SER A 168 9.92 35.78 -16.08
N ILE A 169 8.72 35.81 -16.65
CA ILE A 169 8.49 35.36 -18.03
C ILE A 169 8.50 36.56 -18.98
N GLN A 170 9.33 36.47 -20.01
CA GLN A 170 9.44 37.49 -21.07
C GLN A 170 8.41 37.21 -22.16
N GLY A 171 7.71 38.25 -22.62
CA GLY A 171 6.73 38.18 -23.71
C GLY A 171 5.32 38.61 -23.30
N THR A 172 4.46 38.80 -24.30
CA THR A 172 3.06 39.23 -24.09
C THR A 172 2.17 38.02 -23.84
N PRO A 173 1.32 38.02 -22.79
CA PRO A 173 0.39 36.93 -22.56
C PRO A 173 -0.65 36.87 -23.69
N GLN A 174 -0.89 35.67 -24.21
CA GLN A 174 -1.94 35.38 -25.20
C GLN A 174 -3.30 35.16 -24.54
N TYR A 175 -3.28 34.87 -23.24
CA TYR A 175 -4.45 34.64 -22.41
C TYR A 175 -4.23 35.27 -21.04
N VAL A 176 -5.18 36.07 -20.58
CA VAL A 176 -5.18 36.65 -19.23
C VAL A 176 -6.53 36.36 -18.59
N SER A 177 -6.50 35.90 -17.35
CA SER A 177 -7.68 35.47 -16.61
C SER A 177 -7.79 36.22 -15.28
N ASP A 178 -9.00 36.65 -14.92
CA ASP A 178 -9.37 37.11 -13.58
C ASP A 178 -10.20 36.02 -12.84
N GLU A 179 -10.16 34.79 -13.36
CA GLU A 179 -10.87 33.61 -12.86
C GLU A 179 -9.88 32.51 -12.49
N THR A 180 -10.25 31.65 -11.55
CA THR A 180 -9.48 30.47 -11.16
C THR A 180 -10.37 29.24 -11.11
N ASP A 181 -9.75 28.06 -11.21
CA ASP A 181 -10.38 26.82 -10.78
C ASP A 181 -10.62 26.84 -9.27
N ILE A 182 -11.78 26.35 -8.86
CA ILE A 182 -12.13 26.07 -7.46
C ILE A 182 -12.63 24.64 -7.36
N TYR A 183 -12.17 23.91 -6.36
CA TYR A 183 -12.51 22.52 -6.12
C TYR A 183 -12.60 22.24 -4.63
N SER A 184 -13.43 21.26 -4.26
CA SER A 184 -13.65 20.85 -2.88
C SER A 184 -14.12 19.40 -2.84
N VAL A 185 -13.86 18.72 -1.74
CA VAL A 185 -14.25 17.33 -1.52
C VAL A 185 -14.87 17.18 -0.14
N TYR A 186 -15.88 16.32 -0.06
CA TYR A 186 -16.39 15.76 1.18
C TYR A 186 -16.24 14.24 1.10
N GLU A 187 -15.40 13.68 1.98
CA GLU A 187 -15.06 12.26 2.05
C GLU A 187 -14.70 11.94 3.51
N GLU A 188 -15.57 11.20 4.20
CA GLU A 188 -15.38 10.77 5.59
C GLU A 188 -15.18 9.24 5.62
N ASP A 189 -14.07 8.78 6.18
CA ASP A 189 -13.76 7.35 6.25
C ASP A 189 -14.21 6.83 7.60
N MET A 190 -15.24 5.99 7.62
CA MET A 190 -15.81 5.47 8.87
C MET A 190 -15.82 3.94 8.94
N THR A 191 -16.05 3.26 7.81
CA THR A 191 -16.19 1.79 7.80
C THR A 191 -15.58 1.16 6.54
N ASN A 192 -14.84 0.08 6.74
CA ASN A 192 -14.53 -0.88 5.70
C ASN A 192 -15.69 -1.89 5.62
N LEU A 193 -16.32 -2.01 4.45
CA LEU A 193 -17.57 -2.77 4.32
C LEU A 193 -17.39 -4.29 4.47
N LEU A 194 -16.22 -4.83 4.10
CA LEU A 194 -15.89 -6.23 4.33
C LEU A 194 -15.54 -6.48 5.81
N GLY A 195 -14.78 -5.59 6.45
CA GLY A 195 -14.40 -5.72 7.86
C GLY A 195 -15.59 -5.58 8.83
N ASN A 196 -16.58 -4.77 8.47
CA ASN A 196 -17.81 -4.64 9.26
C ASN A 196 -18.78 -5.82 9.07
N TYR A 197 -18.54 -6.72 8.12
CA TYR A 197 -19.43 -7.84 7.85
C TYR A 197 -18.93 -9.13 8.48
N ILE A 198 -19.66 -9.64 9.47
CA ILE A 198 -19.29 -10.80 10.30
C ILE A 198 -18.97 -12.11 9.54
N LYS A 199 -19.27 -12.19 8.25
CA LYS A 199 -19.00 -13.39 7.42
C LYS A 199 -17.79 -13.23 6.50
N THR A 200 -17.12 -12.08 6.53
CA THR A 200 -15.93 -11.78 5.74
C THR A 200 -14.83 -11.24 6.64
N GLU A 201 -13.61 -11.24 6.13
CA GLU A 201 -12.46 -10.55 6.75
C GLU A 201 -12.34 -9.14 6.16
N GLY A 202 -11.86 -8.18 6.96
CA GLY A 202 -11.60 -6.84 6.45
C GLY A 202 -10.50 -6.84 5.39
N SER A 203 -10.65 -6.04 4.33
CA SER A 203 -9.67 -5.99 3.24
C SER A 203 -9.94 -4.80 2.32
N GLY A 204 -8.95 -4.47 1.49
CA GLY A 204 -9.06 -3.46 0.47
C GLY A 204 -8.75 -2.06 0.97
N GLN A 205 -8.63 -1.13 0.03
CA GLN A 205 -8.17 0.23 0.28
C GLN A 205 -9.32 1.25 0.47
N GLU A 206 -10.58 0.86 0.26
CA GLU A 206 -11.71 1.79 0.30
C GLU A 206 -12.43 1.78 1.66
N TRP A 207 -12.75 2.98 2.09
CA TRP A 207 -13.52 3.27 3.29
C TRP A 207 -14.75 4.09 2.91
N TYR A 208 -15.81 3.92 3.66
CA TYR A 208 -17.09 4.58 3.40
C TYR A 208 -17.59 5.31 4.64
N GLY A 209 -18.29 6.42 4.41
CA GLY A 209 -18.82 7.30 5.44
C GLY A 209 -20.33 7.17 5.60
N ASP A 210 -21.03 8.28 5.36
CA ASP A 210 -22.47 8.44 5.60
C ASP A 210 -23.32 7.25 5.11
N PHE A 211 -24.12 6.70 6.02
CA PHE A 211 -25.02 5.57 5.74
C PHE A 211 -26.43 6.04 5.38
N PHE A 212 -26.98 5.48 4.29
CA PHE A 212 -28.34 5.73 3.83
C PHE A 212 -29.21 4.48 4.04
N SER A 213 -30.38 4.69 4.64
CA SER A 213 -31.44 3.68 4.73
C SER A 213 -32.82 4.29 4.46
N SER A 214 -33.75 3.47 3.97
CA SER A 214 -35.19 3.77 3.91
C SER A 214 -35.61 4.94 3.01
N GLY A 215 -34.93 5.21 1.90
CA GLY A 215 -35.39 6.25 0.96
C GLY A 215 -35.33 7.69 1.48
N LYS A 216 -34.72 7.92 2.64
CA LYS A 216 -34.56 9.25 3.22
C LYS A 216 -33.58 10.06 2.38
N GLU A 217 -33.90 11.33 2.21
CA GLU A 217 -33.02 12.30 1.55
C GLU A 217 -32.09 12.92 2.60
N ALA A 218 -30.79 12.97 2.32
CA ALA A 218 -29.79 13.64 3.14
C ALA A 218 -29.23 14.85 2.40
N ASP A 219 -29.05 15.97 3.12
CA ASP A 219 -28.57 17.24 2.58
C ASP A 219 -27.09 17.47 2.95
N PHE A 220 -26.24 17.57 1.94
CA PHE A 220 -24.80 17.78 2.07
C PHE A 220 -24.37 19.22 1.76
N SER A 221 -25.32 20.12 1.49
CA SER A 221 -25.01 21.49 1.06
C SER A 221 -24.16 22.26 2.07
N SER A 222 -24.34 21.99 3.37
CA SER A 222 -23.56 22.62 4.45
C SER A 222 -22.09 22.24 4.46
N LYS A 223 -21.71 21.07 3.90
CA LYS A 223 -20.32 20.61 3.79
C LYS A 223 -19.50 21.44 2.78
N PHE A 224 -20.17 22.24 1.95
CA PHE A 224 -19.57 23.10 0.93
C PHE A 224 -19.82 24.59 1.20
N THR A 225 -19.97 24.98 2.47
CA THR A 225 -20.10 26.39 2.86
C THR A 225 -18.88 27.19 2.39
N GLY A 226 -19.10 28.32 1.72
CA GLY A 226 -18.04 29.15 1.15
C GLY A 226 -17.64 28.78 -0.29
N PHE A 227 -18.12 27.65 -0.84
CA PHE A 227 -17.91 27.31 -2.24
C PHE A 227 -18.84 28.15 -3.13
N SER A 228 -18.29 29.16 -3.80
CA SER A 228 -19.00 30.05 -4.71
C SER A 228 -18.39 30.01 -6.11
N PHE A 229 -19.22 29.82 -7.14
CA PHE A 229 -18.78 29.61 -8.51
C PHE A 229 -19.57 30.45 -9.53
N ILE A 230 -19.00 30.57 -10.74
CA ILE A 230 -19.62 31.23 -11.89
C ILE A 230 -20.56 30.24 -12.57
N LYS A 231 -21.86 30.38 -12.33
CA LYS A 231 -22.88 29.43 -12.79
C LYS A 231 -22.92 29.21 -14.30
N GLU A 232 -22.60 30.24 -15.09
CA GLU A 232 -22.54 30.16 -16.56
C GLU A 232 -21.39 29.28 -17.06
N LYS A 233 -20.41 28.95 -16.20
CA LYS A 233 -19.28 28.06 -16.50
C LYS A 233 -19.51 26.61 -16.05
N GLY A 234 -20.64 26.35 -15.40
CA GLY A 234 -21.02 25.02 -14.92
C GLY A 234 -20.31 24.59 -13.63
N LEU A 235 -20.92 23.63 -12.97
CA LEU A 235 -20.43 22.93 -11.78
C LEU A 235 -20.32 21.45 -12.12
N THR A 236 -19.09 20.92 -12.13
CA THR A 236 -18.82 19.49 -12.30
C THR A 236 -18.85 18.82 -10.93
N ILE A 237 -19.62 17.73 -10.83
CA ILE A 237 -19.87 16.98 -9.58
C ILE A 237 -19.53 15.52 -9.83
N ASN A 238 -18.79 14.93 -8.89
CA ASN A 238 -18.42 13.52 -8.87
C ASN A 238 -18.87 12.92 -7.52
N ILE A 239 -19.93 12.11 -7.54
CA ILE A 239 -20.46 11.44 -6.35
C ILE A 239 -20.23 9.94 -6.51
N LYS A 240 -19.52 9.35 -5.55
CA LYS A 240 -19.32 7.91 -5.44
C LYS A 240 -20.00 7.37 -4.20
N ALA A 241 -20.64 6.22 -4.34
CA ALA A 241 -21.24 5.48 -3.24
C ALA A 241 -21.21 3.98 -3.55
N ALA A 242 -21.41 3.15 -2.53
CA ALA A 242 -21.65 1.72 -2.67
C ALA A 242 -22.99 1.35 -2.03
N ALA A 243 -23.68 0.35 -2.59
CA ALA A 243 -24.93 -0.12 -2.04
C ALA A 243 -25.08 -1.64 -2.10
N ARG A 244 -25.78 -2.20 -1.10
CA ARG A 244 -26.06 -3.63 -0.94
C ARG A 244 -27.56 -3.87 -0.87
N ASP A 245 -28.12 -4.51 -1.91
CA ASP A 245 -29.52 -4.89 -1.97
C ASP A 245 -29.74 -6.13 -2.86
N GLY A 246 -30.76 -6.94 -2.55
CA GLY A 246 -31.14 -8.12 -3.32
C GLY A 246 -31.91 -7.80 -4.62
N PHE A 247 -32.24 -6.53 -4.84
CA PHE A 247 -32.94 -6.04 -6.03
C PHE A 247 -32.16 -4.90 -6.68
N ASN A 248 -32.48 -4.61 -7.95
CA ASN A 248 -31.97 -3.40 -8.58
C ASN A 248 -32.62 -2.18 -7.91
N ARG A 249 -31.81 -1.18 -7.61
CA ARG A 249 -32.19 0.02 -6.86
C ARG A 249 -31.80 1.28 -7.62
N MET A 250 -32.25 2.43 -7.13
CA MET A 250 -31.95 3.74 -7.67
C MET A 250 -31.23 4.60 -6.64
N PHE A 251 -30.13 5.21 -7.07
CA PHE A 251 -29.47 6.29 -6.37
C PHE A 251 -29.81 7.61 -7.06
N THR A 252 -30.38 8.53 -6.30
CA THR A 252 -30.86 9.83 -6.78
C THR A 252 -30.01 10.94 -6.17
N ALA A 253 -29.49 11.81 -7.03
CA ALA A 253 -28.84 13.05 -6.63
C ALA A 253 -29.67 14.25 -7.13
N ASN A 254 -30.15 15.05 -6.19
CA ASN A 254 -30.78 16.34 -6.44
C ASN A 254 -29.69 17.42 -6.31
N LEU A 255 -29.23 17.91 -7.46
CA LEU A 255 -28.11 18.84 -7.61
C LEU A 255 -28.66 20.19 -8.09
N ASN A 256 -28.86 21.11 -7.17
CA ASN A 256 -29.53 22.39 -7.41
C ASN A 256 -30.92 22.18 -8.07
N ASP A 257 -31.06 22.56 -9.35
CA ASP A 257 -32.29 22.50 -10.12
C ASP A 257 -32.34 21.23 -11.02
N THR A 258 -31.36 20.34 -10.89
CA THR A 258 -31.21 19.13 -11.72
C THR A 258 -31.32 17.87 -10.85
N THR A 259 -32.14 16.91 -11.29
CA THR A 259 -32.22 15.58 -10.65
C THR A 259 -31.59 14.54 -11.56
N ILE A 260 -30.63 13.78 -11.03
CA ILE A 260 -29.97 12.67 -11.71
C ILE A 260 -30.26 11.37 -10.97
N GLN A 261 -30.61 10.32 -11.70
CA GLN A 261 -30.85 9.00 -11.14
C GLN A 261 -29.97 7.97 -11.86
N LYS A 262 -29.29 7.11 -11.09
CA LYS A 262 -28.52 5.98 -11.61
C LYS A 262 -29.02 4.69 -10.98
N SER A 263 -29.18 3.65 -11.79
CA SER A 263 -29.52 2.33 -11.28
C SER A 263 -28.30 1.64 -10.69
N ILE A 264 -28.48 0.94 -9.58
CA ILE A 264 -27.51 0.06 -8.96
C ILE A 264 -28.03 -1.38 -9.09
N SER A 265 -27.22 -2.27 -9.63
CA SER A 265 -27.59 -3.68 -9.76
C SER A 265 -27.64 -4.40 -8.41
N LYS A 266 -28.47 -5.44 -8.32
CA LYS A 266 -28.53 -6.32 -7.15
C LYS A 266 -27.22 -7.07 -6.88
N VAL A 267 -27.07 -7.54 -5.65
CA VAL A 267 -26.05 -8.50 -5.19
C VAL A 267 -26.69 -9.74 -4.55
N PHE A 268 -25.93 -10.82 -4.40
CA PHE A 268 -26.39 -12.05 -3.75
C PHE A 268 -26.19 -11.96 -2.23
N ILE A 269 -27.15 -11.34 -1.54
CA ILE A 269 -27.01 -11.02 -0.10
C ILE A 269 -26.79 -12.23 0.83
N ASN A 270 -27.14 -13.44 0.39
CA ASN A 270 -27.02 -14.68 1.17
C ASN A 270 -25.71 -15.44 0.93
N ASP A 271 -24.95 -15.06 -0.09
CA ASP A 271 -23.67 -15.67 -0.44
C ASP A 271 -22.52 -14.78 0.08
N PRO A 272 -21.79 -15.23 1.12
CA PRO A 272 -20.72 -14.45 1.74
C PRO A 272 -19.46 -14.32 0.87
N GLU A 273 -19.31 -15.12 -0.19
CA GLU A 273 -18.18 -15.05 -1.11
C GLU A 273 -18.49 -14.22 -2.37
N SER A 274 -19.77 -13.95 -2.61
CA SER A 274 -20.20 -13.04 -3.67
C SER A 274 -19.82 -11.59 -3.37
N THR A 275 -19.75 -10.75 -4.40
CA THR A 275 -19.46 -9.33 -4.21
C THR A 275 -20.47 -8.69 -3.23
N TYR A 276 -19.93 -8.08 -2.18
CA TYR A 276 -20.67 -7.53 -1.05
C TYR A 276 -21.63 -6.40 -1.44
N ALA A 277 -21.15 -5.45 -2.25
CA ALA A 277 -21.91 -4.28 -2.70
C ALA A 277 -21.54 -3.89 -4.13
N ARG A 278 -22.37 -3.03 -4.74
CA ARG A 278 -22.13 -2.46 -6.07
C ARG A 278 -21.91 -0.96 -5.94
N LYS A 279 -20.90 -0.47 -6.66
CA LYS A 279 -20.59 0.97 -6.72
C LYS A 279 -21.56 1.69 -7.66
N VAL A 280 -21.84 2.94 -7.35
CA VAL A 280 -22.50 3.90 -8.22
C VAL A 280 -21.62 5.13 -8.34
N ASN A 281 -21.55 5.69 -9.54
CA ASN A 281 -20.84 6.94 -9.81
C ASN A 281 -21.76 7.89 -10.59
N ILE A 282 -21.93 9.11 -10.08
CA ILE A 282 -22.55 10.23 -10.78
C ILE A 282 -21.45 11.24 -11.07
N PHE A 283 -21.05 11.33 -12.34
CA PHE A 283 -20.04 12.27 -12.83
C PHE A 283 -20.66 13.15 -13.91
N GLU A 284 -21.11 14.35 -13.55
CA GLU A 284 -21.93 15.21 -14.41
C GLU A 284 -21.51 16.67 -14.26
N THR A 285 -21.71 17.48 -15.32
CA THR A 285 -21.58 18.94 -15.26
C THR A 285 -22.94 19.58 -15.41
N ILE A 286 -23.35 20.37 -14.42
CA ILE A 286 -24.65 21.04 -14.38
C ILE A 286 -24.50 22.56 -14.47
N TYR A 287 -25.56 23.25 -14.88
CA TYR A 287 -25.62 24.71 -14.99
C TYR A 287 -26.75 25.26 -14.11
N PRO A 288 -26.51 25.40 -12.79
CA PRO A 288 -27.55 25.78 -11.85
C PRO A 288 -27.95 27.26 -11.95
N SER A 289 -29.14 27.61 -11.48
CA SER A 289 -29.61 29.02 -11.48
C SER A 289 -28.86 29.93 -10.49
N GLY A 290 -28.30 29.35 -9.42
CA GLY A 290 -27.52 30.02 -8.37
C GLY A 290 -26.03 29.63 -8.36
N SER A 291 -25.22 30.39 -7.62
CA SER A 291 -23.75 30.26 -7.56
C SER A 291 -23.23 29.44 -6.37
N THR A 292 -24.11 28.78 -5.63
CA THR A 292 -23.76 27.92 -4.47
C THR A 292 -24.31 26.51 -4.67
N PRO A 293 -23.55 25.47 -4.30
CA PRO A 293 -23.98 24.09 -4.49
C PRO A 293 -25.13 23.74 -3.54
N LYS A 294 -26.16 23.05 -4.06
CA LYS A 294 -27.21 22.42 -3.26
C LYS A 294 -27.22 20.94 -3.61
N ILE A 295 -26.87 20.08 -2.65
CA ILE A 295 -26.62 18.66 -2.92
C ILE A 295 -27.44 17.84 -1.94
N LYS A 296 -28.43 17.11 -2.47
CA LYS A 296 -29.19 16.16 -1.69
C LYS A 296 -29.16 14.77 -2.32
N LEU A 297 -28.88 13.76 -1.51
CA LEU A 297 -28.72 12.39 -1.96
C LEU A 297 -29.80 11.51 -1.35
N LYS A 298 -30.29 10.55 -2.15
CA LYS A 298 -31.31 9.60 -1.73
C LYS A 298 -31.05 8.24 -2.38
N TYR A 299 -31.17 7.18 -1.60
CA TYR A 299 -31.12 5.79 -2.06
C TYR A 299 -32.44 5.08 -1.72
N ASP A 300 -33.06 4.42 -2.69
CA ASP A 300 -34.39 3.78 -2.51
C ASP A 300 -34.33 2.33 -1.95
N GLY A 301 -33.15 1.85 -1.59
CA GLY A 301 -32.94 0.60 -0.87
C GLY A 301 -32.60 0.78 0.61
N GLN A 302 -32.09 -0.29 1.23
CA GLN A 302 -31.86 -0.32 2.68
C GLN A 302 -30.44 0.00 3.13
N ASN A 303 -29.43 -0.35 2.32
CA ASN A 303 -28.03 -0.15 2.69
C ASN A 303 -27.27 0.50 1.54
N ALA A 304 -26.88 1.75 1.72
CA ALA A 304 -25.88 2.41 0.90
C ALA A 304 -24.96 3.26 1.77
N TRP A 305 -23.74 3.49 1.31
CA TRP A 305 -22.73 4.28 1.98
C TRP A 305 -22.07 5.24 1.01
N LEU A 306 -21.89 6.48 1.44
CA LEU A 306 -21.16 7.48 0.68
C LEU A 306 -19.67 7.16 0.70
N ASP A 307 -19.02 7.20 -0.47
CA ASP A 307 -17.56 7.24 -0.58
C ASP A 307 -17.16 8.73 -0.56
N LYS A 308 -17.52 9.48 -1.62
CA LYS A 308 -17.20 10.91 -1.68
C LYS A 308 -18.17 11.76 -2.51
N ILE A 309 -18.12 13.06 -2.25
CA ILE A 309 -18.70 14.13 -3.08
C ILE A 309 -17.57 15.11 -3.44
N GLU A 310 -17.22 15.20 -4.71
CA GLU A 310 -16.16 16.08 -5.21
C GLU A 310 -16.73 17.10 -6.20
N LEU A 311 -16.38 18.38 -6.00
CA LEU A 311 -16.85 19.52 -6.77
C LEU A 311 -15.70 20.18 -7.52
N ASN A 312 -15.95 20.58 -8.76
CA ASN A 312 -15.02 21.33 -9.61
C ASN A 312 -15.79 22.44 -10.35
N ALA A 313 -15.32 23.68 -10.28
CA ALA A 313 -15.95 24.81 -10.96
C ALA A 313 -14.95 25.94 -11.26
N ARG A 314 -15.46 27.06 -11.79
CA ARG A 314 -14.72 28.31 -11.97
C ARG A 314 -15.24 29.38 -11.01
N THR A 315 -14.35 30.21 -10.49
CA THR A 315 -14.73 31.36 -9.66
C THR A 315 -13.88 32.58 -10.00
N LYS A 316 -14.33 33.77 -9.60
CA LYS A 316 -13.53 35.00 -9.74
C LYS A 316 -12.42 35.01 -8.70
N ILE A 317 -11.23 35.49 -9.09
CA ILE A 317 -10.11 35.64 -8.16
C ILE A 317 -10.47 36.74 -7.14
N ASN A 318 -10.51 36.36 -5.88
CA ASN A 318 -10.75 37.27 -4.76
C ASN A 318 -9.71 37.03 -3.66
N PHE A 319 -8.59 37.75 -3.75
CA PHE A 319 -7.55 37.69 -2.74
C PHE A 319 -7.92 38.58 -1.54
N THR A 320 -7.89 37.99 -0.34
CA THR A 320 -8.32 38.62 0.92
C THR A 320 -7.16 38.88 1.89
N GLY A 321 -5.91 38.77 1.43
CA GLY A 321 -4.71 39.17 2.20
C GLY A 321 -4.00 38.07 2.98
N ASN A 322 -4.49 36.82 3.01
CA ASN A 322 -3.76 35.69 3.62
C ASN A 322 -3.03 34.88 2.55
N SER A 323 -3.68 33.84 2.01
CA SER A 323 -3.24 33.11 0.84
C SER A 323 -4.43 32.66 0.00
N LEU A 324 -4.21 32.49 -1.31
CA LEU A 324 -5.19 32.00 -2.26
C LEU A 324 -4.48 31.11 -3.29
N LEU A 325 -4.90 29.84 -3.36
CA LEU A 325 -4.49 28.93 -4.42
C LEU A 325 -5.23 29.30 -5.70
N ILE A 326 -4.49 29.47 -6.79
CA ILE A 326 -5.03 29.74 -8.12
C ILE A 326 -4.47 28.77 -9.16
N SER A 327 -5.29 28.41 -10.13
CA SER A 327 -4.94 27.59 -11.29
C SER A 327 -5.91 27.84 -12.43
N ASP A 328 -5.49 27.56 -13.66
CA ASP A 328 -6.36 27.77 -14.82
C ASP A 328 -6.29 26.63 -15.84
N LYS A 329 -7.31 25.77 -15.83
CA LYS A 329 -7.50 24.71 -16.83
C LYS A 329 -7.90 25.19 -18.24
N ASN A 330 -8.29 26.45 -18.41
CA ASN A 330 -8.75 27.01 -19.69
C ASN A 330 -7.64 27.74 -20.45
N ALA A 331 -6.48 27.98 -19.82
CA ALA A 331 -5.35 28.59 -20.49
C ALA A 331 -4.91 27.72 -21.69
N PRO A 332 -4.58 28.32 -22.87
CA PRO A 332 -4.13 27.55 -24.02
C PRO A 332 -2.77 26.89 -23.78
N PHE A 333 -2.69 25.58 -24.00
CA PHE A 333 -1.46 24.80 -23.78
C PHE A 333 -0.27 25.37 -24.57
N ASN A 334 0.92 25.37 -23.94
CA ASN A 334 2.18 25.82 -24.56
C ASN A 334 2.13 27.27 -25.05
N THR A 335 1.47 28.15 -24.28
CA THR A 335 1.43 29.60 -24.52
C THR A 335 1.86 30.37 -23.28
N ILE A 336 2.18 31.65 -23.44
CA ILE A 336 2.32 32.56 -22.29
C ILE A 336 0.92 32.95 -21.85
N ALA A 337 0.56 32.59 -20.63
CA ALA A 337 -0.68 32.97 -19.97
C ALA A 337 -0.39 33.94 -18.82
N GLY A 338 -1.42 34.52 -18.23
CA GLY A 338 -1.30 35.35 -17.05
C GLY A 338 -2.58 35.44 -16.25
N PHE A 339 -2.46 35.98 -15.04
CA PHE A 339 -3.59 36.30 -14.18
C PHE A 339 -3.64 37.80 -13.88
N GLU A 340 -4.86 38.32 -13.74
CA GLU A 340 -5.14 39.62 -13.13
C GLU A 340 -5.64 39.39 -11.69
N LEU A 341 -4.94 40.00 -10.74
CA LEU A 341 -5.21 39.93 -9.31
C LEU A 341 -5.76 41.28 -8.83
N ASN A 342 -6.74 41.24 -7.94
CA ASN A 342 -7.21 42.42 -7.21
C ASN A 342 -6.76 42.34 -5.74
N ASN A 343 -6.73 43.50 -5.08
CA ASN A 343 -6.32 43.65 -3.67
C ASN A 343 -4.87 43.24 -3.39
N VAL A 344 -3.97 43.51 -4.33
CA VAL A 344 -2.53 43.29 -4.12
C VAL A 344 -1.85 44.55 -3.58
N ASP A 345 -0.72 44.37 -2.90
CA ASP A 345 0.12 45.42 -2.33
C ASP A 345 1.61 45.07 -2.45
N ALA A 346 2.49 45.89 -1.87
CA ALA A 346 3.95 45.65 -1.86
C ALA A 346 4.38 44.39 -1.07
N ASN A 347 3.48 43.84 -0.25
CA ASN A 347 3.72 42.63 0.55
C ASN A 347 3.21 41.37 -0.17
N THR A 348 2.60 41.51 -1.34
CA THR A 348 2.01 40.40 -2.08
C THR A 348 3.06 39.67 -2.91
N MET A 349 3.11 38.35 -2.76
CA MET A 349 3.93 37.44 -3.55
C MET A 349 3.05 36.43 -4.29
N VAL A 350 3.60 35.88 -5.38
CA VAL A 350 2.94 34.83 -6.15
C VAL A 350 3.94 33.69 -6.34
N TRP A 351 3.74 32.57 -5.65
CA TRP A 351 4.63 31.43 -5.80
C TRP A 351 4.08 30.44 -6.82
N ASP A 352 4.89 30.04 -7.79
CA ASP A 352 4.66 28.88 -8.66
C ASP A 352 4.96 27.61 -7.86
N ILE A 353 3.91 26.85 -7.56
CA ILE A 353 3.93 25.62 -6.76
C ILE A 353 3.52 24.42 -7.62
N THR A 354 3.69 24.53 -8.94
CA THR A 354 3.45 23.43 -9.88
C THR A 354 4.32 22.22 -9.50
N ASP A 355 5.59 22.46 -9.18
CA ASP A 355 6.50 21.50 -8.54
C ASP A 355 6.92 22.07 -7.17
N PRO A 356 6.40 21.54 -6.04
CA PRO A 356 6.73 22.02 -4.70
C PRO A 356 8.23 22.06 -4.41
N ASN A 357 9.01 21.14 -4.98
CA ASN A 357 10.46 21.06 -4.79
C ASN A 357 11.22 22.12 -5.58
N ASN A 358 10.55 22.83 -6.49
CA ASN A 358 11.12 23.89 -7.34
C ASN A 358 10.23 25.15 -7.33
N THR A 359 9.70 25.48 -6.15
CA THR A 359 8.89 26.68 -5.92
C THR A 359 9.67 27.96 -6.27
N THR A 360 9.06 28.86 -7.04
CA THR A 360 9.66 30.17 -7.43
C THR A 360 8.67 31.31 -7.22
N ASN A 361 9.18 32.53 -6.95
CA ASN A 361 8.36 33.73 -6.83
C ASN A 361 8.20 34.43 -8.18
N MET A 362 6.99 34.40 -8.74
CA MET A 362 6.66 35.04 -10.02
C MET A 362 6.70 36.57 -9.89
N SER A 363 7.33 37.23 -10.85
CA SER A 363 7.37 38.70 -10.89
C SER A 363 5.96 39.28 -11.05
N LEU A 364 5.50 40.00 -10.03
CA LEU A 364 4.20 40.67 -9.99
C LEU A 364 4.33 42.14 -10.37
N SER A 365 3.66 42.55 -11.46
CA SER A 365 3.56 43.95 -11.86
C SER A 365 2.30 44.58 -11.26
N THR A 366 2.46 45.59 -10.42
CA THR A 366 1.35 46.23 -9.69
C THR A 366 1.05 47.65 -10.19
N THR A 367 -0.24 47.94 -10.41
CA THR A 367 -0.75 49.29 -10.70
C THR A 367 -1.91 49.59 -9.77
N GLY A 368 -1.69 50.42 -8.74
CA GLY A 368 -2.67 50.62 -7.67
C GLY A 368 -2.86 49.34 -6.86
N ASN A 369 -4.11 48.87 -6.71
CA ASN A 369 -4.45 47.62 -6.01
C ASN A 369 -4.59 46.41 -6.96
N LYS A 370 -4.19 46.55 -8.22
CA LYS A 370 -4.22 45.49 -9.24
C LYS A 370 -2.83 44.96 -9.50
N GLY A 371 -2.73 43.64 -9.68
CA GLY A 371 -1.49 42.94 -9.97
C GLY A 371 -1.63 42.07 -11.21
N THR A 372 -0.57 41.94 -12.00
CA THR A 372 -0.51 41.01 -13.12
C THR A 372 0.80 40.25 -13.10
N PHE A 373 0.75 38.95 -13.37
CA PHE A 373 1.93 38.12 -13.58
C PHE A 373 1.69 37.15 -14.73
N THR A 374 2.78 36.71 -15.37
CA THR A 374 2.75 35.82 -16.53
C THR A 374 3.52 34.53 -16.28
N TYR A 375 3.11 33.45 -16.93
CA TYR A 375 3.72 32.13 -16.82
C TYR A 375 3.65 31.38 -18.16
N ASN A 376 4.56 30.43 -18.37
CA ASN A 376 4.47 29.49 -19.49
C ASN A 376 3.47 28.40 -19.12
N HIS A 377 2.36 28.33 -19.84
CA HIS A 377 1.30 27.39 -19.50
C HIS A 377 1.65 25.96 -19.92
N THR A 378 1.69 25.08 -18.92
CA THR A 378 1.70 23.63 -19.02
C THR A 378 0.48 23.06 -18.30
N VAL A 379 0.13 21.81 -18.60
CA VAL A 379 -0.99 21.15 -17.91
C VAL A 379 -0.73 21.13 -16.40
N GLY A 380 -1.73 21.56 -15.61
CA GLY A 380 -1.68 21.47 -14.15
C GLY A 380 -0.88 22.55 -13.43
N ASN A 381 -0.56 23.70 -14.04
CA ASN A 381 0.08 24.79 -13.30
C ASN A 381 -0.74 25.21 -12.07
N ARG A 382 -0.04 25.43 -10.95
CA ARG A 382 -0.62 25.91 -9.69
C ARG A 382 0.21 27.05 -9.15
N PHE A 383 -0.46 28.09 -8.66
CA PHE A 383 0.18 29.22 -8.00
C PHE A 383 -0.50 29.51 -6.67
N ILE A 384 0.25 30.01 -5.70
CA ILE A 384 -0.29 30.55 -4.47
C ILE A 384 0.01 32.04 -4.39
N VAL A 385 -1.04 32.85 -4.35
CA VAL A 385 -0.95 34.28 -4.05
C VAL A 385 -0.96 34.41 -2.53
N LEU A 386 0.01 35.11 -1.95
CA LEU A 386 0.10 35.28 -0.50
C LEU A 386 0.57 36.68 -0.11
N SER A 387 0.18 37.14 1.07
CA SER A 387 0.82 38.31 1.69
C SER A 387 1.93 37.82 2.61
N ILE A 388 3.11 38.43 2.55
CA ILE A 388 4.18 38.09 3.51
C ILE A 388 3.73 38.31 4.96
N ASN A 389 2.79 39.22 5.21
CA ASN A 389 2.24 39.51 6.54
C ASN A 389 0.96 38.68 6.85
N GLY A 390 0.63 37.70 6.00
CA GLY A 390 -0.54 36.86 6.16
C GLY A 390 -0.45 35.99 7.41
N ASN A 391 -1.61 35.54 7.88
CA ASN A 391 -1.67 34.56 8.96
C ASN A 391 -1.53 33.15 8.38
N PHE A 392 -0.35 32.55 8.58
CA PHE A 392 -0.03 31.20 8.15
C PHE A 392 -0.04 30.25 9.34
N GLN A 393 -0.45 29.02 9.09
CA GLN A 393 -0.38 27.94 10.08
C GLN A 393 1.08 27.64 10.42
N GLU A 394 1.35 27.47 11.72
CA GLU A 394 2.56 26.79 12.15
C GLU A 394 2.32 25.27 12.08
N PRO A 395 3.33 24.47 11.71
CA PRO A 395 3.22 23.02 11.78
C PRO A 395 2.95 22.54 13.21
N GLU A 396 2.52 21.29 13.32
CA GLU A 396 2.54 20.60 14.61
C GLU A 396 3.99 20.52 15.14
N SER A 397 4.15 20.32 16.46
CA SER A 397 5.48 20.27 17.08
C SER A 397 6.32 19.17 16.43
N GLY A 398 7.44 19.56 15.84
CA GLY A 398 8.42 18.60 15.33
C GLY A 398 9.23 17.96 16.44
N GLN A 399 10.07 17.00 16.06
CA GLN A 399 11.00 16.32 16.98
C GLN A 399 12.36 16.14 16.32
N LYS A 400 13.43 16.25 17.12
CA LYS A 400 14.79 15.93 16.67
C LYS A 400 14.89 14.43 16.41
N ILE A 401 15.54 14.05 15.31
CA ILE A 401 15.83 12.65 14.98
C ILE A 401 17.33 12.45 14.80
N GLU A 402 17.78 11.22 15.01
CA GLU A 402 19.16 10.82 14.75
C GLU A 402 19.44 10.75 13.24
N ASN A 403 20.68 10.99 12.86
CA ASN A 403 21.14 10.79 11.50
C ASN A 403 21.03 9.32 11.07
N GLN A 404 20.82 9.10 9.78
CA GLN A 404 20.59 7.79 9.17
C GLN A 404 21.04 7.77 7.72
N ASN A 405 21.51 6.62 7.25
CA ASN A 405 21.95 6.43 5.88
C ASN A 405 21.69 4.99 5.40
N LEU A 406 20.43 4.65 5.17
CA LEU A 406 20.05 3.37 4.55
C LEU A 406 20.51 3.30 3.10
N HIS A 407 20.57 4.46 2.42
CA HIS A 407 21.25 4.67 1.15
C HIS A 407 22.74 4.30 1.15
N GLY A 408 23.36 3.99 2.29
CA GLY A 408 24.74 3.47 2.35
C GLY A 408 24.87 1.95 2.22
N ILE A 409 23.77 1.20 2.24
CA ILE A 409 23.81 -0.28 2.26
C ILE A 409 23.96 -0.82 0.82
N SER A 410 24.96 -1.66 0.58
CA SER A 410 25.32 -2.13 -0.77
C SER A 410 25.54 -3.64 -0.91
N ASP A 411 25.60 -4.40 0.18
CA ASP A 411 26.03 -5.80 0.20
C ASP A 411 25.08 -6.72 1.00
N ALA A 412 23.83 -6.29 1.21
CA ALA A 412 22.81 -7.06 1.90
C ALA A 412 22.36 -8.26 1.07
N ASP A 413 22.39 -9.47 1.67
CA ASP A 413 21.76 -10.67 1.10
C ASP A 413 20.33 -10.85 1.62
N MET A 414 20.08 -10.41 2.86
CA MET A 414 18.80 -10.47 3.54
C MET A 414 18.52 -9.20 4.33
N LEU A 415 17.27 -8.74 4.30
CA LEU A 415 16.76 -7.63 5.09
C LEU A 415 15.69 -8.14 6.06
N ILE A 416 15.82 -7.77 7.35
CA ILE A 416 14.79 -7.92 8.37
C ILE A 416 14.24 -6.53 8.68
N VAL A 417 12.94 -6.32 8.45
CA VAL A 417 12.26 -5.06 8.78
C VAL A 417 11.45 -5.26 10.05
N TYR A 418 11.64 -4.39 11.05
CA TYR A 418 11.02 -4.52 12.37
C TYR A 418 10.59 -3.16 12.94
N PRO A 419 9.53 -3.08 13.76
CA PRO A 419 9.20 -1.90 14.55
C PRO A 419 10.04 -1.84 15.84
N GLU A 420 10.13 -0.70 16.50
CA GLU A 420 10.98 -0.50 17.70
C GLU A 420 10.74 -1.57 18.79
N GLU A 421 9.49 -1.98 18.97
CA GLU A 421 9.04 -2.95 19.97
C GLU A 421 9.69 -4.34 19.83
N PHE A 422 10.18 -4.70 18.63
CA PHE A 422 10.74 -6.02 18.32
C PHE A 422 12.25 -5.99 18.06
N GLU A 423 12.93 -4.87 18.38
CA GLU A 423 14.35 -4.68 18.11
C GLU A 423 15.25 -5.78 18.66
N GLU A 424 15.08 -6.15 19.93
CA GLU A 424 15.89 -7.20 20.59
C GLU A 424 15.81 -8.53 19.81
N ALA A 425 14.59 -8.98 19.52
CA ALA A 425 14.35 -10.23 18.79
C ALA A 425 14.88 -10.16 17.35
N ALA A 426 14.69 -9.02 16.66
CA ALA A 426 15.15 -8.84 15.28
C ALA A 426 16.68 -8.87 15.17
N LEU A 427 17.38 -8.22 16.09
CA LEU A 427 18.84 -8.26 16.17
C LEU A 427 19.36 -9.64 16.55
N GLU A 428 18.69 -10.35 17.46
CA GLU A 428 19.06 -11.74 17.78
C GLU A 428 18.90 -12.66 16.55
N LEU A 429 17.81 -12.52 15.79
CA LEU A 429 17.60 -13.31 14.57
C LEU A 429 18.61 -12.98 13.47
N LYS A 430 18.97 -11.70 13.31
CA LYS A 430 20.03 -11.25 12.40
C LYS A 430 21.33 -11.97 12.70
N GLU A 431 21.80 -11.93 13.95
CA GLU A 431 23.05 -12.57 14.36
C GLU A 431 23.02 -14.09 14.13
N HIS A 432 21.89 -14.72 14.45
CA HIS A 432 21.70 -16.15 14.21
C HIS A 432 21.82 -16.49 12.71
N ARG A 433 21.21 -15.70 11.82
CA ARG A 433 21.27 -15.91 10.36
C ARG A 433 22.68 -15.67 9.80
N MET A 434 23.38 -14.63 10.27
CA MET A 434 24.78 -14.38 9.88
C MET A 434 25.69 -15.56 10.23
N GLN A 435 25.50 -16.16 11.41
CA GLN A 435 26.33 -17.27 11.90
C GLN A 435 26.00 -18.63 11.26
N ASN A 436 24.73 -18.86 10.90
CA ASN A 436 24.25 -20.20 10.52
C ASN A 436 23.82 -20.32 9.04
N SER A 437 23.69 -19.20 8.32
CA SER A 437 23.18 -19.19 6.94
C SER A 437 24.16 -18.63 5.91
N ASN A 438 25.33 -18.12 6.33
CA ASN A 438 26.32 -17.48 5.45
C ASN A 438 25.67 -16.38 4.57
N LEU A 439 24.92 -15.50 5.23
CA LEU A 439 24.24 -14.35 4.63
C LEU A 439 24.74 -13.07 5.30
N ASN A 440 24.93 -12.02 4.51
CA ASN A 440 25.02 -10.66 5.02
C ASN A 440 23.59 -10.17 5.34
N VAL A 441 23.28 -10.06 6.63
CA VAL A 441 21.92 -9.71 7.09
C VAL A 441 21.91 -8.31 7.67
N TYR A 442 20.99 -7.49 7.20
CA TYR A 442 20.67 -6.20 7.79
C TYR A 442 19.33 -6.30 8.51
N ALA A 443 19.27 -5.79 9.74
CA ALA A 443 18.01 -5.55 10.44
C ALA A 443 17.83 -4.04 10.50
N VAL A 444 16.71 -3.54 10.00
CA VAL A 444 16.43 -2.11 9.89
C VAL A 444 15.08 -1.79 10.53
N ARG A 445 15.10 -0.80 11.43
CA ARG A 445 13.91 -0.28 12.10
C ARG A 445 13.01 0.46 11.10
N LEU A 446 11.71 0.21 11.19
CA LEU A 446 10.73 0.62 10.19
C LEU A 446 10.62 2.16 10.03
N ASP A 447 10.72 2.92 11.12
CA ASP A 447 10.71 4.38 11.10
C ASP A 447 11.86 4.97 10.26
N LYS A 448 13.03 4.33 10.26
CA LYS A 448 14.19 4.75 9.47
C LYS A 448 13.91 4.59 7.97
N ILE A 449 13.27 3.48 7.57
CA ILE A 449 12.84 3.24 6.18
C ILE A 449 11.84 4.31 5.75
N PHE A 450 10.84 4.60 6.59
CA PHE A 450 9.85 5.62 6.25
C PHE A 450 10.47 7.00 6.11
N ASN A 451 11.46 7.36 6.92
CA ASN A 451 12.09 8.66 6.82
C ASN A 451 12.81 8.87 5.48
N GLU A 452 13.60 7.89 5.02
CA GLU A 452 14.37 8.01 3.77
C GLU A 452 13.52 7.71 2.51
N PHE A 453 12.73 6.64 2.52
CA PHE A 453 11.99 6.17 1.33
C PHE A 453 10.51 6.60 1.30
N GLY A 454 9.96 7.03 2.43
CA GLY A 454 8.54 7.41 2.55
C GLY A 454 8.29 8.88 2.89
N CYS A 455 9.34 9.70 3.00
CA CYS A 455 9.23 11.08 3.48
C CYS A 455 8.52 11.15 4.86
N GLY A 456 8.85 10.19 5.73
CA GLY A 456 8.31 10.02 7.07
C GLY A 456 6.94 9.38 7.17
N LYS A 457 6.21 9.18 6.05
CA LYS A 457 4.86 8.59 6.02
C LYS A 457 4.90 7.09 6.26
N TYR A 458 3.91 6.60 7.01
CA TYR A 458 3.64 5.17 7.15
C TYR A 458 3.02 4.69 5.83
N ASP A 459 3.81 4.13 4.91
CA ASP A 459 3.35 3.64 3.59
C ASP A 459 4.15 2.37 3.22
N PRO A 460 3.49 1.24 2.91
CA PRO A 460 4.18 -0.02 2.58
C PRO A 460 5.12 0.11 1.38
N THR A 461 4.87 1.04 0.47
CA THR A 461 5.70 1.27 -0.71
C THR A 461 7.13 1.69 -0.34
N ALA A 462 7.34 2.35 0.80
CA ALA A 462 8.68 2.69 1.27
C ALA A 462 9.55 1.45 1.54
N ILE A 463 8.95 0.37 2.08
CA ILE A 463 9.63 -0.91 2.30
C ILE A 463 10.03 -1.54 0.96
N ARG A 464 9.09 -1.55 0.00
CA ARG A 464 9.34 -2.09 -1.34
C ARG A 464 10.45 -1.29 -2.06
N ASP A 465 10.40 0.03 -1.99
CA ASP A 465 11.36 0.89 -2.68
C ASP A 465 12.77 0.74 -2.09
N PHE A 466 12.89 0.57 -0.77
CA PHE A 466 14.14 0.20 -0.13
C PHE A 466 14.63 -1.19 -0.56
N ALA A 467 13.75 -2.20 -0.58
CA ALA A 467 14.10 -3.54 -1.08
C ALA A 467 14.55 -3.52 -2.55
N ARG A 468 13.93 -2.68 -3.39
CA ARG A 468 14.33 -2.47 -4.78
C ARG A 468 15.73 -1.88 -4.87
N MET A 469 16.04 -0.85 -4.07
CA MET A 469 17.39 -0.28 -4.05
C MET A 469 18.44 -1.35 -3.73
N LEU A 470 18.21 -2.16 -2.70
CA LEU A 470 19.12 -3.24 -2.31
C LEU A 470 19.30 -4.26 -3.44
N MET A 471 18.21 -4.66 -4.12
CA MET A 471 18.26 -5.57 -5.27
C MET A 471 19.05 -4.98 -6.44
N VAL A 472 18.90 -3.69 -6.74
CA VAL A 472 19.61 -3.03 -7.84
C VAL A 472 21.12 -2.93 -7.55
N ARG A 473 21.50 -2.77 -6.28
CA ARG A 473 22.91 -2.66 -5.87
C ARG A 473 23.62 -4.00 -5.72
N ASN A 474 22.90 -5.00 -5.24
CA ASN A 474 23.44 -6.33 -4.96
C ASN A 474 22.57 -7.41 -5.60
N ASP A 475 23.08 -8.03 -6.67
CA ASP A 475 22.45 -9.19 -7.30
C ASP A 475 22.29 -10.39 -6.33
N ASN A 476 22.96 -10.38 -5.17
CA ASN A 476 22.80 -11.40 -4.13
C ASN A 476 21.71 -11.11 -3.10
N PHE A 477 21.07 -9.93 -3.12
CA PHE A 477 19.91 -9.65 -2.27
C PHE A 477 18.76 -10.58 -2.64
N LYS A 478 18.37 -11.45 -1.71
CA LYS A 478 17.45 -12.58 -1.98
C LYS A 478 16.25 -12.65 -1.07
N TYR A 479 16.33 -12.09 0.14
CA TYR A 479 15.31 -12.34 1.17
C TYR A 479 14.90 -11.07 1.89
N LEU A 480 13.59 -10.90 2.05
CA LEU A 480 12.97 -9.88 2.90
C LEU A 480 12.11 -10.58 3.95
N LEU A 481 12.37 -10.26 5.22
CA LEU A 481 11.58 -10.73 6.36
C LEU A 481 10.86 -9.55 7.00
N LEU A 482 9.52 -9.62 7.00
CA LEU A 482 8.65 -8.66 7.66
C LEU A 482 8.39 -9.16 9.08
N PHE A 483 9.00 -8.51 10.07
CA PHE A 483 8.95 -8.95 11.47
C PHE A 483 7.93 -8.12 12.25
N GLY A 484 6.67 -8.54 12.19
CA GLY A 484 5.55 -7.93 12.88
C GLY A 484 4.22 -8.23 12.19
N ASP A 485 3.15 -8.13 12.97
CA ASP A 485 1.79 -8.29 12.46
C ASP A 485 1.32 -7.08 11.63
N GLY A 486 0.19 -7.22 10.94
CA GLY A 486 -0.34 -6.21 10.01
C GLY A 486 -1.82 -5.90 10.20
N SER A 487 -2.30 -4.85 9.53
CA SER A 487 -3.73 -4.55 9.50
C SER A 487 -4.19 -3.97 8.15
N TYR A 488 -5.38 -4.36 7.70
CA TYR A 488 -6.10 -3.68 6.62
C TYR A 488 -6.50 -2.24 7.00
N ASP A 489 -6.60 -1.94 8.31
CA ASP A 489 -6.95 -0.62 8.84
C ASP A 489 -5.69 0.18 9.20
N ALA A 490 -4.94 0.58 8.16
CA ALA A 490 -3.65 1.23 8.34
C ALA A 490 -3.69 2.54 9.17
N ARG A 491 -4.85 3.20 9.24
CA ARG A 491 -5.05 4.46 9.99
C ARG A 491 -5.77 4.28 11.33
N GLY A 492 -6.19 3.05 11.67
CA GLY A 492 -6.91 2.75 12.90
C GLY A 492 -8.27 3.44 13.03
N ILE A 493 -9.04 3.44 11.94
CA ILE A 493 -10.36 4.08 11.85
C ILE A 493 -11.41 3.33 12.67
N SER A 494 -11.44 2.01 12.57
CA SER A 494 -12.48 1.14 13.12
C SER A 494 -12.00 0.21 14.21
N ILE A 495 -10.73 -0.22 14.16
CA ILE A 495 -10.13 -1.13 15.13
C ILE A 495 -8.86 -0.47 15.68
N LYS A 496 -8.67 -0.53 17.01
CA LYS A 496 -7.43 -0.08 17.64
C LYS A 496 -6.32 -1.06 17.24
N THR A 497 -5.35 -0.61 16.46
CA THR A 497 -4.55 -1.49 15.60
C THR A 497 -3.33 -2.10 16.29
N ASP A 498 -3.13 -3.41 16.11
CA ASP A 498 -1.84 -4.09 16.20
C ASP A 498 -1.10 -4.03 14.84
N ASN A 499 -0.99 -2.83 14.25
CA ASN A 499 -0.40 -2.64 12.91
C ASN A 499 1.10 -2.32 13.02
N TYR A 500 1.92 -3.36 13.15
CA TYR A 500 3.36 -3.23 13.36
C TYR A 500 4.13 -3.03 12.06
N ILE A 501 3.78 -3.79 11.01
CA ILE A 501 4.34 -3.65 9.65
C ILE A 501 3.19 -3.39 8.68
N PRO A 502 3.22 -2.29 7.89
CA PRO A 502 2.13 -1.95 6.98
C PRO A 502 1.85 -3.07 5.98
N VAL A 503 0.58 -3.24 5.65
CA VAL A 503 0.12 -4.24 4.68
C VAL A 503 -0.26 -3.57 3.36
N TYR A 504 0.14 -4.19 2.25
CA TYR A 504 -0.41 -3.85 0.96
C TYR A 504 -1.74 -4.59 0.75
N GLU A 505 -2.83 -3.84 0.70
CA GLU A 505 -4.16 -4.31 0.29
C GLU A 505 -4.36 -4.13 -1.22
N THR A 506 -5.08 -5.03 -1.87
CA THR A 506 -5.53 -4.79 -3.26
C THR A 506 -6.52 -3.62 -3.35
N LYS A 507 -6.64 -2.99 -4.53
CA LYS A 507 -7.63 -1.91 -4.76
C LYS A 507 -9.10 -2.38 -4.68
N ASN A 508 -9.37 -3.68 -4.92
CA ASN A 508 -10.72 -4.20 -4.71
C ASN A 508 -11.03 -4.21 -3.21
N SER A 509 -12.21 -3.73 -2.84
CA SER A 509 -12.62 -3.54 -1.45
C SER A 509 -14.06 -4.02 -1.18
N LEU A 510 -14.71 -4.61 -2.19
CA LEU A 510 -16.11 -5.05 -2.08
C LEU A 510 -16.30 -6.52 -2.48
N ASP A 511 -15.25 -7.20 -2.91
CA ASP A 511 -15.33 -8.58 -3.38
C ASP A 511 -14.49 -9.48 -2.46
N PRO A 512 -15.10 -10.36 -1.64
CA PRO A 512 -14.39 -11.16 -0.64
C PRO A 512 -13.30 -12.08 -1.20
N ILE A 513 -13.40 -12.46 -2.49
CA ILE A 513 -12.39 -13.27 -3.16
C ILE A 513 -11.29 -12.37 -3.72
N ASN A 514 -11.62 -11.22 -4.31
CA ASN A 514 -10.64 -10.38 -5.01
C ASN A 514 -10.05 -9.25 -4.16
N SER A 515 -10.48 -9.10 -2.90
CA SER A 515 -9.93 -8.18 -1.92
C SER A 515 -9.04 -8.97 -0.96
N PHE A 516 -7.73 -8.73 -0.96
CA PHE A 516 -6.79 -9.45 -0.10
C PHE A 516 -5.48 -8.67 0.19
N PRO A 517 -4.80 -8.98 1.32
CA PRO A 517 -3.43 -8.54 1.57
C PRO A 517 -2.44 -9.32 0.71
N SER A 518 -1.30 -8.72 0.36
CA SER A 518 -0.23 -9.46 -0.32
C SER A 518 1.17 -8.95 -0.02
N ASP A 519 1.96 -9.79 0.65
CA ASP A 519 3.39 -9.53 0.84
C ASP A 519 4.22 -9.73 -0.44
N ASP A 520 3.64 -10.30 -1.50
CA ASP A 520 4.30 -10.34 -2.81
C ASP A 520 4.56 -8.94 -3.37
N TYR A 521 3.79 -7.93 -2.93
CA TYR A 521 4.04 -6.53 -3.29
C TYR A 521 5.48 -6.11 -3.00
N PHE A 522 6.05 -6.57 -1.89
CA PHE A 522 7.43 -6.24 -1.48
C PHE A 522 8.50 -7.03 -2.24
N GLY A 523 8.10 -8.09 -2.95
CA GLY A 523 8.98 -8.91 -3.79
C GLY A 523 8.83 -8.68 -5.29
N LEU A 524 7.89 -7.83 -5.72
CA LEU A 524 7.72 -7.37 -7.10
C LEU A 524 8.54 -6.09 -7.29
N LEU A 525 9.79 -6.27 -7.71
CA LEU A 525 10.81 -5.22 -7.67
C LEU A 525 11.27 -4.83 -9.06
N SER A 526 10.70 -5.37 -10.14
CA SER A 526 11.09 -5.04 -11.51
C SER A 526 10.38 -3.79 -12.04
N TYR A 527 10.96 -3.19 -13.09
CA TYR A 527 10.37 -2.01 -13.74
C TYR A 527 8.98 -2.34 -14.32
N GLY A 528 8.01 -1.47 -14.05
CA GLY A 528 6.61 -1.61 -14.46
C GLY A 528 5.73 -2.43 -13.51
N GLU A 529 6.29 -3.05 -12.46
CA GLU A 529 5.57 -3.87 -11.50
C GLU A 529 5.06 -3.08 -10.27
N GLY A 530 4.39 -3.78 -9.34
CA GLY A 530 3.84 -3.25 -8.10
C GLY A 530 2.31 -3.09 -8.12
N GLU A 531 1.81 -2.03 -8.74
CA GLU A 531 0.42 -1.54 -8.65
C GLU A 531 -0.68 -2.60 -8.85
N ASN A 532 -0.48 -3.56 -9.76
CA ASN A 532 -1.50 -4.57 -10.10
C ASN A 532 -1.13 -5.98 -9.63
N LEU A 533 -0.08 -6.12 -8.79
CA LEU A 533 0.51 -7.41 -8.37
C LEU A 533 0.88 -8.35 -9.54
N SER A 534 1.01 -7.79 -10.74
CA SER A 534 1.45 -8.49 -11.95
C SER A 534 2.96 -8.52 -11.99
N GLY A 535 3.53 -9.65 -12.40
CA GLY A 535 4.98 -9.80 -12.45
C GLY A 535 5.49 -11.12 -11.91
N LYS A 536 6.81 -11.30 -11.97
CA LYS A 536 7.48 -12.40 -11.28
C LYS A 536 8.05 -11.87 -9.98
N VAL A 537 7.93 -12.66 -8.92
CA VAL A 537 8.54 -12.31 -7.63
C VAL A 537 10.06 -12.44 -7.78
N ASP A 538 10.80 -11.38 -7.44
CA ASP A 538 12.24 -11.28 -7.60
C ASP A 538 13.00 -11.87 -6.39
N ILE A 539 12.48 -11.63 -5.18
CA ILE A 539 13.06 -12.06 -3.89
C ILE A 539 12.08 -12.90 -3.05
N GLY A 540 12.59 -13.75 -2.17
CA GLY A 540 11.75 -14.47 -1.21
C GLY A 540 11.27 -13.53 -0.11
N VAL A 541 9.96 -13.44 0.10
CA VAL A 541 9.36 -12.64 1.18
C VAL A 541 8.71 -13.57 2.19
N GLY A 542 9.03 -13.37 3.47
CA GLY A 542 8.40 -14.06 4.60
C GLY A 542 7.92 -13.07 5.65
N ARG A 543 6.92 -13.47 6.45
CA ARG A 543 6.39 -12.68 7.57
C ARG A 543 6.41 -13.44 8.88
N ILE A 544 6.75 -12.77 9.97
CA ILE A 544 6.58 -13.27 11.33
C ILE A 544 5.52 -12.37 12.00
N PRO A 545 4.23 -12.76 12.02
CA PRO A 545 3.12 -11.93 12.47
C PRO A 545 3.02 -11.97 14.00
N VAL A 546 3.99 -11.34 14.66
CA VAL A 546 4.03 -11.22 16.13
C VAL A 546 3.43 -9.88 16.54
N ASN A 547 2.70 -9.89 17.65
CA ASN A 547 2.02 -8.71 18.19
C ASN A 547 2.57 -8.25 19.55
N SER A 548 3.66 -8.86 20.03
CA SER A 548 4.33 -8.51 21.28
C SER A 548 5.79 -8.97 21.31
N SER A 549 6.63 -8.28 22.08
CA SER A 549 8.05 -8.65 22.24
C SER A 549 8.22 -10.06 22.82
N GLU A 550 7.28 -10.53 23.67
CA GLU A 550 7.29 -11.91 24.16
C GLU A 550 7.10 -12.92 23.02
N GLN A 551 6.13 -12.71 22.14
CA GLN A 551 5.92 -13.60 20.98
C GLN A 551 7.12 -13.56 20.04
N ALA A 552 7.69 -12.37 19.77
CA ALA A 552 8.88 -12.20 18.95
C ALA A 552 10.05 -13.03 19.49
N ASN A 553 10.39 -12.85 20.78
CA ASN A 553 11.47 -13.58 21.44
C ASN A 553 11.21 -15.10 21.46
N ASN A 554 9.98 -15.53 21.78
CA ASN A 554 9.61 -16.95 21.76
C ASN A 554 9.81 -17.59 20.38
N TYR A 555 9.46 -16.87 19.30
CA TYR A 555 9.61 -17.36 17.94
C TYR A 555 11.08 -17.41 17.49
N VAL A 556 11.90 -16.42 17.86
CA VAL A 556 13.35 -16.47 17.58
C VAL A 556 14.01 -17.64 18.31
N GLN A 557 13.66 -17.88 19.58
CA GLN A 557 14.16 -19.08 20.28
C GLN A 557 13.65 -20.37 19.63
N LYS A 558 12.44 -20.38 19.07
CA LYS A 558 11.91 -21.52 18.31
C LYS A 558 12.80 -21.84 17.10
N ILE A 559 13.17 -20.83 16.30
CA ILE A 559 14.09 -20.96 15.17
C ILE A 559 15.46 -21.49 15.60
N LYS A 560 16.09 -20.84 16.59
CA LYS A 560 17.42 -21.23 17.07
C LYS A 560 17.46 -22.69 17.49
N ASN A 561 16.49 -23.11 18.31
CA ASN A 561 16.40 -24.49 18.75
C ASN A 561 16.17 -25.48 17.59
N TYR A 562 15.29 -25.13 16.65
CA TYR A 562 15.01 -25.97 15.49
C TYR A 562 16.25 -26.24 14.63
N GLU A 563 17.13 -25.25 14.50
CA GLU A 563 18.29 -25.31 13.60
C GLU A 563 19.54 -25.85 14.27
N THR A 564 19.77 -25.53 15.56
CA THR A 564 21.06 -25.82 16.22
C THR A 564 20.96 -26.83 17.36
N ASN A 565 19.77 -27.05 17.94
CA ASN A 565 19.63 -27.99 19.05
C ASN A 565 19.53 -29.43 18.54
N ARG A 566 20.64 -30.17 18.65
CA ARG A 566 20.72 -31.56 18.18
C ARG A 566 19.77 -32.51 18.92
N ASP A 567 19.38 -32.20 20.15
CA ASP A 567 18.41 -33.01 20.90
C ASP A 567 17.00 -32.97 20.29
N TYR A 568 16.74 -31.98 19.41
CA TYR A 568 15.45 -31.85 18.72
C TYR A 568 15.43 -32.66 17.42
N PHE A 569 16.57 -33.23 17.01
CA PHE A 569 16.65 -34.02 15.79
C PHE A 569 16.15 -35.45 16.04
N GLY A 570 15.42 -36.01 15.07
CA GLY A 570 14.90 -37.36 15.19
C GLY A 570 14.26 -37.87 13.89
N SER A 571 13.72 -39.08 13.94
CA SER A 571 13.08 -39.75 12.80
C SER A 571 11.89 -38.98 12.22
N TRP A 572 11.27 -38.10 13.01
CA TRP A 572 10.18 -37.23 12.57
C TRP A 572 10.54 -36.37 11.34
N ARG A 573 11.82 -36.05 11.15
CA ARG A 573 12.32 -35.30 9.98
C ARG A 573 12.28 -36.09 8.67
N ASN A 574 12.00 -37.40 8.72
CA ASN A 574 11.81 -38.27 7.56
C ASN A 574 10.33 -38.62 7.33
N LYS A 575 9.41 -37.87 7.93
CA LYS A 575 7.97 -38.16 7.91
C LYS A 575 7.19 -36.96 7.37
N ILE A 576 6.25 -37.20 6.46
CA ILE A 576 5.32 -36.19 5.96
C ILE A 576 3.90 -36.71 6.17
N ALA A 577 3.06 -35.94 6.84
CA ALA A 577 1.63 -36.22 6.95
C ALA A 577 0.87 -35.43 5.90
N ILE A 578 -0.05 -36.09 5.18
CA ILE A 578 -0.90 -35.48 4.16
C ILE A 578 -2.36 -35.76 4.51
N ALA A 579 -3.12 -34.72 4.76
CA ALA A 579 -4.56 -34.75 5.00
C ALA A 579 -5.34 -34.17 3.82
N ALA A 580 -6.47 -34.79 3.48
CA ALA A 580 -7.33 -34.37 2.38
C ALA A 580 -8.79 -34.43 2.82
N ASP A 581 -9.54 -33.38 2.48
CA ASP A 581 -10.98 -33.27 2.74
C ASP A 581 -11.78 -34.41 2.11
N ASP A 582 -12.98 -34.66 2.62
CA ASP A 582 -13.94 -35.59 2.04
C ASP A 582 -14.61 -35.03 0.78
N VAL A 583 -15.17 -35.94 -0.01
CA VAL A 583 -15.85 -35.60 -1.26
C VAL A 583 -17.36 -35.51 -1.01
N ASP A 584 -17.82 -34.33 -0.56
CA ASP A 584 -19.24 -34.03 -0.40
C ASP A 584 -19.91 -33.73 -1.74
N GLU A 585 -19.23 -32.96 -2.58
CA GLU A 585 -19.66 -32.58 -3.92
C GLU A 585 -18.70 -33.13 -4.99
N SER A 586 -19.20 -33.32 -6.20
CA SER A 586 -18.39 -33.94 -7.29
C SER A 586 -17.08 -33.22 -7.63
N TRP A 587 -16.94 -31.92 -7.29
CA TRP A 587 -15.74 -31.13 -7.55
C TRP A 587 -14.70 -31.24 -6.41
N ASP A 588 -15.10 -31.66 -5.21
CA ASP A 588 -14.24 -31.84 -4.03
C ASP A 588 -13.21 -32.95 -4.23
N ILE A 589 -13.45 -33.85 -5.18
CA ILE A 589 -12.50 -34.88 -5.62
C ILE A 589 -11.13 -34.30 -5.99
N THR A 590 -11.07 -33.02 -6.35
CA THR A 590 -9.83 -32.29 -6.61
C THR A 590 -8.91 -32.28 -5.38
N HIS A 591 -9.44 -32.23 -4.16
CA HIS A 591 -8.67 -32.24 -2.92
C HIS A 591 -7.95 -33.57 -2.72
N PHE A 592 -8.70 -34.68 -2.77
CA PHE A 592 -8.15 -36.03 -2.70
C PHE A 592 -7.14 -36.30 -3.81
N LEU A 593 -7.47 -35.97 -5.08
CA LEU A 593 -6.57 -36.18 -6.20
C LEU A 593 -5.30 -35.32 -6.11
N GLY A 594 -5.41 -34.10 -5.59
CA GLY A 594 -4.28 -33.21 -5.32
C GLY A 594 -3.34 -33.82 -4.28
N ALA A 595 -3.88 -34.29 -3.15
CA ALA A 595 -3.12 -34.98 -2.11
C ALA A 595 -2.42 -36.24 -2.63
N GLU A 596 -3.10 -37.08 -3.43
CA GLU A 596 -2.51 -38.27 -4.04
C GLU A 596 -1.38 -37.94 -5.02
N LYS A 597 -1.53 -36.89 -5.84
CA LYS A 597 -0.47 -36.42 -6.74
C LYS A 597 0.76 -35.97 -5.98
N ILE A 598 0.57 -35.21 -4.88
CA ILE A 598 1.66 -34.75 -4.01
C ILE A 598 2.40 -35.97 -3.43
N SER A 599 1.65 -36.89 -2.81
CA SER A 599 2.20 -38.11 -2.21
C SER A 599 3.01 -38.93 -3.22
N SER A 600 2.43 -39.18 -4.40
CA SER A 600 3.07 -39.98 -5.44
C SER A 600 4.34 -39.31 -6.00
N ASN A 601 4.34 -37.99 -6.17
CA ASN A 601 5.51 -37.24 -6.64
C ASN A 601 6.66 -37.34 -5.63
N ILE A 602 6.37 -37.14 -4.34
CA ILE A 602 7.37 -37.26 -3.27
C ILE A 602 7.98 -38.67 -3.27
N LEU A 603 7.16 -39.72 -3.21
CA LEU A 603 7.65 -41.11 -3.15
C LEU A 603 8.43 -41.53 -4.40
N SER A 604 8.05 -41.01 -5.57
CA SER A 604 8.77 -41.30 -6.82
C SER A 604 10.19 -40.75 -6.86
N LYS A 605 10.45 -39.64 -6.16
CA LYS A 605 11.75 -38.95 -6.16
C LYS A 605 12.57 -39.22 -4.89
N TYR A 606 11.90 -39.34 -3.75
CA TYR A 606 12.50 -39.53 -2.43
C TYR A 606 11.79 -40.67 -1.68
N PRO A 607 11.99 -41.94 -2.10
CA PRO A 607 11.35 -43.10 -1.48
C PRO A 607 11.77 -43.35 -0.02
N VAL A 608 12.75 -42.61 0.49
CA VAL A 608 13.20 -42.63 1.89
C VAL A 608 12.29 -41.85 2.84
N ILE A 609 11.38 -41.02 2.31
CA ILE A 609 10.40 -40.28 3.10
C ILE A 609 9.20 -41.18 3.40
N ASN A 610 8.81 -41.24 4.67
CA ASN A 610 7.60 -41.92 5.10
C ASN A 610 6.41 -40.97 4.93
N ILE A 611 5.34 -41.44 4.28
CA ILE A 611 4.12 -40.65 4.10
C ILE A 611 2.98 -41.27 4.90
N ASP A 612 2.40 -40.48 5.80
CA ASP A 612 1.16 -40.80 6.49
C ASP A 612 0.01 -40.11 5.77
N LYS A 613 -1.01 -40.87 5.35
CA LYS A 613 -2.19 -40.35 4.66
C LYS A 613 -3.38 -40.32 5.62
N ILE A 614 -3.97 -39.14 5.81
CA ILE A 614 -5.14 -38.91 6.67
C ILE A 614 -6.26 -38.35 5.79
N TYR A 615 -6.88 -39.21 4.99
CA TYR A 615 -7.97 -38.81 4.08
C TYR A 615 -9.30 -39.03 4.76
N LEU A 616 -10.14 -37.99 4.83
CA LEU A 616 -11.37 -38.02 5.63
C LEU A 616 -12.29 -39.18 5.23
N ASP A 617 -12.44 -39.45 3.93
CA ASP A 617 -13.22 -40.57 3.39
C ASP A 617 -12.75 -41.97 3.82
N ALA A 618 -11.55 -42.09 4.41
CA ALA A 618 -11.04 -43.34 4.97
C ALA A 618 -11.43 -43.55 6.46
N PHE A 619 -12.07 -42.56 7.08
CA PHE A 619 -12.52 -42.58 8.47
C PHE A 619 -14.05 -42.58 8.56
N ILE A 620 -14.57 -42.88 9.75
CA ILE A 620 -16.02 -42.89 9.99
C ILE A 620 -16.50 -41.46 10.24
N GLN A 621 -17.40 -40.97 9.39
CA GLN A 621 -18.12 -39.73 9.63
C GLN A 621 -19.21 -39.96 10.68
N GLU A 622 -19.17 -39.20 11.77
CA GLU A 622 -20.20 -39.21 12.81
C GLU A 622 -21.15 -38.02 12.65
N ASN A 623 -22.45 -38.26 12.81
CA ASN A 623 -23.45 -37.20 12.76
C ASN A 623 -24.10 -37.00 14.13
N ASN A 624 -23.83 -35.87 14.76
CA ASN A 624 -24.32 -35.51 16.09
C ASN A 624 -25.16 -34.22 16.03
N ALA A 625 -25.80 -33.83 17.14
CA ALA A 625 -26.60 -32.60 17.23
C ALA A 625 -25.82 -31.31 16.84
N GLY A 626 -24.48 -31.37 16.89
CA GLY A 626 -23.58 -30.29 16.45
C GLY A 626 -23.11 -30.39 15.00
N GLY A 627 -23.70 -31.25 14.15
CA GLY A 627 -23.31 -31.50 12.76
C GLY A 627 -22.29 -32.64 12.57
N GLN A 628 -21.94 -32.92 11.31
CA GLN A 628 -20.98 -33.95 10.89
C GLN A 628 -19.58 -33.70 11.48
N ARG A 629 -18.89 -34.78 11.87
CA ARG A 629 -17.56 -34.79 12.50
C ARG A 629 -16.76 -36.00 12.04
N TYR A 630 -15.44 -35.89 12.12
CA TYR A 630 -14.50 -37.02 12.05
C TYR A 630 -13.60 -37.08 13.29
N PRO A 631 -14.08 -37.57 14.46
CA PRO A 631 -13.29 -37.58 15.69
C PRO A 631 -11.95 -38.33 15.56
N ASP A 632 -11.93 -39.43 14.81
CA ASP A 632 -10.71 -40.20 14.56
C ASP A 632 -9.71 -39.44 13.68
N VAL A 633 -10.18 -38.55 12.80
CA VAL A 633 -9.31 -37.64 12.03
C VAL A 633 -8.73 -36.56 12.94
N ASN A 634 -9.54 -35.95 13.81
CA ASN A 634 -9.02 -35.02 14.83
C ASN A 634 -7.92 -35.70 15.66
N GLN A 635 -8.14 -36.95 16.10
CA GLN A 635 -7.15 -37.71 16.85
C GLN A 635 -5.90 -37.99 16.01
N ALA A 636 -6.05 -38.43 14.76
CA ALA A 636 -4.94 -38.75 13.87
C ALA A 636 -4.05 -37.52 13.61
N ILE A 637 -4.66 -36.35 13.34
CA ILE A 637 -3.94 -35.09 13.12
C ILE A 637 -3.17 -34.70 14.38
N ASN A 638 -3.83 -34.64 15.53
CA ASN A 638 -3.18 -34.26 16.79
C ASN A 638 -2.07 -35.24 17.20
N ALA A 639 -2.28 -36.54 16.97
CA ALA A 639 -1.25 -37.56 17.19
C ALA A 639 -0.06 -37.38 16.24
N SER A 640 -0.29 -37.04 14.96
CA SER A 640 0.76 -36.78 13.99
C SER A 640 1.63 -35.59 14.42
N ILE A 641 1.00 -34.47 14.77
CA ILE A 641 1.70 -33.26 15.26
C ILE A 641 2.51 -33.56 16.53
N TYR A 642 1.93 -34.29 17.49
CA TYR A 642 2.63 -34.67 18.72
C TYR A 642 3.81 -35.63 18.48
N ASN A 643 3.62 -36.63 17.62
CA ASN A 643 4.66 -37.60 17.26
C ASN A 643 5.76 -36.94 16.42
N GLY A 644 5.42 -35.89 15.68
CA GLY A 644 6.29 -35.06 14.87
C GLY A 644 6.28 -35.47 13.40
N ASP A 645 6.19 -34.46 12.53
CA ASP A 645 6.33 -34.57 11.08
C ASP A 645 7.30 -33.49 10.58
N LEU A 646 8.04 -33.75 9.50
CA LEU A 646 8.80 -32.73 8.79
C LEU A 646 7.85 -31.70 8.18
N MET A 647 6.80 -32.21 7.52
CA MET A 647 5.76 -31.41 6.92
C MET A 647 4.39 -32.00 7.27
N PHE A 648 3.46 -31.13 7.63
CA PHE A 648 2.04 -31.46 7.66
C PHE A 648 1.36 -30.71 6.50
N VAL A 649 0.72 -31.45 5.61
CA VAL A 649 0.12 -30.92 4.38
C VAL A 649 -1.38 -31.13 4.46
N TYR A 650 -2.15 -30.08 4.21
CA TYR A 650 -3.60 -30.16 4.12
C TYR A 650 -4.10 -29.60 2.79
N VAL A 651 -5.04 -30.32 2.16
CA VAL A 651 -5.72 -29.91 0.94
C VAL A 651 -7.22 -30.05 1.15
N GLY A 652 -7.97 -28.94 1.15
CA GLY A 652 -9.40 -28.98 1.47
C GLY A 652 -10.00 -27.63 1.84
N HIS A 653 -11.23 -27.65 2.31
CA HIS A 653 -11.93 -26.51 2.87
C HIS A 653 -11.35 -26.07 4.21
N GLY A 654 -11.60 -24.82 4.56
CA GLY A 654 -11.07 -24.23 5.79
C GLY A 654 -11.35 -22.73 5.85
N GLY A 655 -10.90 -22.13 6.93
CA GLY A 655 -11.06 -20.70 7.18
C GLY A 655 -10.30 -20.27 8.43
N PRO A 656 -10.55 -19.03 8.90
CA PRO A 656 -9.81 -18.46 10.04
C PRO A 656 -9.96 -19.26 11.35
N LYS A 657 -10.99 -20.13 11.47
CA LYS A 657 -11.26 -20.91 12.68
C LYS A 657 -10.66 -22.31 12.67
N GLY A 658 -10.21 -22.83 11.53
CA GLY A 658 -9.79 -24.21 11.40
C GLY A 658 -9.90 -24.80 10.00
N LEU A 659 -9.78 -26.13 9.93
CA LEU A 659 -9.81 -26.94 8.71
C LEU A 659 -11.10 -27.78 8.63
N ALA A 660 -11.60 -27.94 7.41
CA ALA A 660 -12.82 -28.67 7.02
C ALA A 660 -14.12 -28.12 7.65
N GLN A 661 -15.27 -28.38 7.02
CA GLN A 661 -16.57 -28.02 7.60
C GLN A 661 -16.86 -28.85 8.86
N GLU A 662 -16.33 -30.07 8.90
CA GLU A 662 -16.44 -31.11 9.92
C GLU A 662 -15.56 -30.78 11.13
N ARG A 663 -14.70 -29.75 11.01
CA ARG A 663 -13.86 -29.22 12.10
C ARG A 663 -12.80 -30.21 12.58
N ILE A 664 -12.06 -30.77 11.62
CA ILE A 664 -10.99 -31.76 11.86
C ILE A 664 -9.75 -31.17 12.55
N LEU A 665 -9.59 -29.85 12.51
CA LEU A 665 -8.61 -29.10 13.29
C LEU A 665 -9.15 -27.71 13.60
N GLN A 666 -9.26 -27.37 14.87
CA GLN A 666 -9.72 -26.05 15.34
C GLN A 666 -8.64 -25.34 16.16
N LYS A 667 -8.84 -24.04 16.39
CA LYS A 667 -8.01 -23.27 17.33
C LYS A 667 -7.86 -23.94 18.70
N ASP A 668 -8.94 -24.51 19.23
CA ASP A 668 -8.89 -25.14 20.56
C ASP A 668 -8.06 -26.43 20.57
N ASP A 669 -8.02 -27.19 19.46
CA ASP A 669 -7.11 -28.32 19.31
C ASP A 669 -5.65 -27.84 19.31
N ILE A 670 -5.35 -26.80 18.52
CA ILE A 670 -4.01 -26.20 18.39
C ILE A 670 -3.48 -25.69 19.74
N LYS A 671 -4.36 -25.11 20.58
CA LYS A 671 -3.99 -24.67 21.93
C LYS A 671 -3.52 -25.81 22.83
N THR A 672 -3.92 -27.05 22.56
CA THR A 672 -3.46 -28.22 23.33
C THR A 672 -2.09 -28.75 22.88
N TRP A 673 -1.59 -28.30 21.73
CA TRP A 673 -0.32 -28.80 21.19
C TRP A 673 0.86 -28.54 22.13
N ASN A 674 1.68 -29.58 22.30
CA ASN A 674 2.85 -29.60 23.17
C ASN A 674 4.06 -30.27 22.50
N ASN A 675 4.30 -29.94 21.23
CA ASN A 675 5.32 -30.53 20.35
C ASN A 675 6.58 -29.64 20.21
N LYS A 676 7.01 -28.99 21.30
CA LYS A 676 8.11 -27.99 21.30
C LYS A 676 9.40 -28.42 20.56
N THR A 677 9.70 -29.71 20.56
CA THR A 677 10.92 -30.26 19.94
C THR A 677 10.74 -30.79 18.51
N LYS A 678 9.50 -30.82 18.01
CA LYS A 678 9.13 -31.43 16.73
C LYS A 678 8.13 -30.53 16.00
N LEU A 679 8.65 -29.51 15.35
CA LEU A 679 7.86 -28.42 14.78
C LEU A 679 7.71 -28.63 13.26
N PRO A 680 6.57 -29.10 12.76
CA PRO A 680 6.39 -29.30 11.32
C PRO A 680 6.38 -27.95 10.59
N LEU A 681 6.77 -27.97 9.31
CA LEU A 681 6.31 -26.98 8.35
C LEU A 681 4.86 -27.31 8.00
N LEU A 682 3.93 -26.38 8.23
CA LEU A 682 2.52 -26.58 7.89
C LEU A 682 2.22 -25.94 6.53
N ILE A 683 1.69 -26.73 5.60
CA ILE A 683 1.34 -26.30 4.24
C ILE A 683 -0.16 -26.50 4.05
N THR A 684 -0.91 -25.42 3.83
CA THR A 684 -2.37 -25.47 3.69
C THR A 684 -2.84 -24.95 2.34
N ALA A 685 -3.51 -25.81 1.59
CA ALA A 685 -4.20 -25.48 0.35
C ALA A 685 -5.70 -25.31 0.63
N THR A 686 -6.03 -24.23 1.33
CA THR A 686 -7.38 -23.95 1.84
C THR A 686 -7.70 -22.46 1.79
N CYS A 687 -8.89 -22.03 2.21
CA CYS A 687 -9.25 -20.60 2.29
C CYS A 687 -8.83 -19.98 3.63
N SER A 688 -8.32 -18.74 3.59
CA SER A 688 -8.21 -17.82 4.75
C SER A 688 -7.63 -18.39 6.07
N PHE A 689 -6.77 -19.40 6.02
CA PHE A 689 -6.31 -20.05 7.26
C PHE A 689 -5.38 -19.14 8.09
N THR A 690 -4.69 -18.20 7.43
CA THR A 690 -3.76 -17.24 8.05
C THR A 690 -3.99 -15.82 7.55
N GLY A 691 -5.25 -15.35 7.57
CA GLY A 691 -5.59 -13.94 7.32
C GLY A 691 -5.08 -13.01 8.43
N PHE A 692 -3.79 -12.69 8.38
CA PHE A 692 -3.04 -11.97 9.43
C PHE A 692 -3.36 -10.47 9.53
N ASP A 693 -4.03 -9.91 8.52
CA ASP A 693 -4.27 -8.48 8.42
C ASP A 693 -5.59 -8.03 9.07
N ASP A 694 -6.32 -8.95 9.70
CA ASP A 694 -7.54 -8.65 10.47
C ASP A 694 -7.23 -8.67 11.98
N PRO A 695 -6.94 -7.52 12.61
CA PRO A 695 -6.58 -7.46 14.03
C PRO A 695 -7.72 -7.88 14.97
N ALA A 696 -8.97 -8.02 14.49
CA ALA A 696 -10.06 -8.53 15.29
C ALA A 696 -10.07 -10.07 15.39
N VAL A 697 -9.30 -10.77 14.55
CA VAL A 697 -9.36 -12.22 14.39
C VAL A 697 -7.97 -12.85 14.45
N LEU A 698 -7.59 -13.38 15.62
CA LEU A 698 -6.48 -14.33 15.67
C LEU A 698 -6.90 -15.63 14.96
N THR A 699 -6.27 -15.96 13.83
CA THR A 699 -6.64 -17.14 13.04
C THR A 699 -6.08 -18.44 13.62
N ALA A 700 -6.55 -19.59 13.10
CA ALA A 700 -5.98 -20.90 13.42
C ALA A 700 -4.52 -21.04 12.93
N GLY A 701 -4.18 -20.45 11.78
CA GLY A 701 -2.81 -20.37 11.29
C GLY A 701 -1.90 -19.60 12.24
N GLU A 702 -2.32 -18.41 12.66
CA GLU A 702 -1.54 -17.59 13.60
C GLU A 702 -1.41 -18.27 14.97
N GLU A 703 -2.49 -18.87 15.49
CA GLU A 703 -2.46 -19.64 16.73
C GLU A 703 -1.43 -20.79 16.66
N ALA A 704 -1.37 -21.51 15.54
CA ALA A 704 -0.39 -22.58 15.32
C ALA A 704 1.05 -22.05 15.25
N PHE A 705 1.23 -20.91 14.59
CA PHE A 705 2.53 -20.28 14.39
C PHE A 705 3.10 -19.69 15.69
N LEU A 706 2.28 -18.95 16.43
CA LEU A 706 2.64 -18.24 17.66
C LEU A 706 2.67 -19.13 18.90
N LYS A 707 2.28 -20.40 18.78
CA LYS A 707 2.27 -21.34 19.91
C LYS A 707 3.64 -21.42 20.59
N GLN A 708 3.71 -21.03 21.87
CA GLN A 708 4.95 -20.99 22.64
C GLN A 708 5.52 -22.38 22.97
N LYS A 709 4.65 -23.34 23.33
CA LYS A 709 5.05 -24.69 23.76
C LYS A 709 4.90 -25.75 22.66
N GLY A 710 4.99 -25.36 21.40
CA GLY A 710 4.74 -26.28 20.27
C GLY A 710 4.42 -25.49 19.02
N GLY A 711 3.44 -25.97 18.26
CA GLY A 711 3.05 -25.31 17.03
C GLY A 711 3.82 -25.80 15.83
N VAL A 712 4.01 -24.88 14.90
CA VAL A 712 4.73 -25.10 13.65
C VAL A 712 6.01 -24.27 13.64
N ILE A 713 6.98 -24.66 12.80
CA ILE A 713 8.19 -23.84 12.58
C ILE A 713 7.92 -22.74 11.57
N GLY A 714 7.03 -22.98 10.60
CA GLY A 714 6.62 -22.03 9.58
C GLY A 714 5.34 -22.47 8.89
N LEU A 715 4.78 -21.60 8.06
CA LEU A 715 3.56 -21.83 7.29
C LEU A 715 3.76 -21.47 5.83
N PHE A 716 3.27 -22.32 4.94
CA PHE A 716 2.84 -21.92 3.61
C PHE A 716 1.31 -21.98 3.59
N SER A 717 0.67 -20.81 3.68
CA SER A 717 -0.77 -20.72 3.90
C SER A 717 -1.39 -19.61 3.08
N THR A 718 -2.69 -19.72 2.86
CA THR A 718 -3.50 -18.66 2.28
C THR A 718 -3.96 -17.64 3.31
N VAL A 719 -4.16 -16.41 2.85
CA VAL A 719 -4.68 -15.29 3.65
C VAL A 719 -6.14 -14.94 3.33
N ARG A 720 -6.65 -15.36 2.18
CA ARG A 720 -8.04 -15.13 1.73
C ARG A 720 -8.62 -16.32 1.00
N ALA A 721 -9.88 -16.20 0.57
CA ALA A 721 -10.57 -17.20 -0.23
C ALA A 721 -9.86 -17.48 -1.57
N VAL A 722 -9.82 -18.75 -1.96
CA VAL A 722 -9.05 -19.29 -3.10
C VAL A 722 -9.83 -20.36 -3.85
N TYR A 723 -9.43 -20.64 -5.10
CA TYR A 723 -10.02 -21.70 -5.90
C TYR A 723 -9.22 -23.01 -5.76
N ALA A 724 -9.93 -24.13 -5.61
CA ALA A 724 -9.34 -25.46 -5.42
C ALA A 724 -8.40 -25.87 -6.58
N SER A 725 -8.77 -25.63 -7.83
CA SER A 725 -7.94 -25.95 -9.00
C SER A 725 -6.66 -25.12 -9.06
N SER A 726 -6.73 -23.85 -8.70
CA SER A 726 -5.56 -22.96 -8.60
C SER A 726 -4.65 -23.36 -7.44
N ASN A 727 -5.21 -23.83 -6.33
CA ASN A 727 -4.45 -24.42 -5.23
C ASN A 727 -3.71 -25.68 -5.66
N ASP A 728 -4.34 -26.62 -6.39
CA ASP A 728 -3.65 -27.83 -6.91
C ASP A 728 -2.44 -27.45 -7.77
N ALA A 729 -2.60 -26.47 -8.67
CA ALA A 729 -1.52 -25.98 -9.53
C ALA A 729 -0.36 -25.36 -8.73
N LEU A 730 -0.67 -24.54 -7.71
CA LEU A 730 0.33 -23.93 -6.86
C LEU A 730 1.05 -24.96 -6.00
N MET A 731 0.30 -25.87 -5.37
CA MET A 731 0.86 -26.96 -4.56
C MET A 731 1.79 -27.85 -5.38
N LYS A 732 1.38 -28.22 -6.60
CA LYS A 732 2.25 -28.96 -7.52
C LYS A 732 3.57 -28.21 -7.76
N SER A 733 3.51 -26.90 -7.99
CA SER A 733 4.71 -26.06 -8.18
C SER A 733 5.57 -25.98 -6.91
N THR A 734 4.95 -25.86 -5.74
CA THR A 734 5.62 -25.85 -4.43
C THR A 734 6.36 -27.17 -4.15
N PHE A 735 5.70 -28.31 -4.32
CA PHE A 735 6.34 -29.61 -4.12
C PHE A 735 7.38 -29.93 -5.19
N ASN A 736 7.21 -29.45 -6.42
CA ASN A 736 8.27 -29.50 -7.43
C ASN A 736 9.47 -28.60 -7.07
N ALA A 737 9.27 -27.47 -6.40
CA ALA A 737 10.39 -26.68 -5.90
C ALA A 737 11.11 -27.40 -4.75
N PHE A 738 10.38 -28.05 -3.83
CA PHE A 738 10.98 -28.83 -2.73
C PHE A 738 11.76 -30.05 -3.22
N PHE A 739 11.18 -30.81 -4.14
CA PHE A 739 11.63 -32.16 -4.49
C PHE A 739 12.01 -32.33 -5.97
N GLY A 740 11.86 -31.32 -6.81
CA GLY A 740 12.10 -31.43 -8.26
C GLY A 740 13.46 -30.94 -8.75
N ASN A 741 14.31 -30.39 -7.87
CA ASN A 741 15.59 -29.85 -8.29
C ASN A 741 16.63 -30.97 -8.51
N GLU A 742 17.08 -31.14 -9.76
CA GLU A 742 18.09 -32.14 -10.17
C GLU A 742 19.47 -31.92 -9.53
N SER A 743 19.75 -30.71 -9.04
CA SER A 743 21.05 -30.37 -8.45
C SER A 743 21.26 -30.90 -7.01
N ASN A 744 20.28 -31.59 -6.40
CA ASN A 744 20.28 -32.00 -4.98
C ASN A 744 20.56 -30.84 -3.99
N LYS A 745 20.45 -29.59 -4.43
CA LYS A 745 20.67 -28.42 -3.59
C LYS A 745 19.41 -28.16 -2.75
N LEU A 746 19.55 -28.25 -1.42
CA LEU A 746 18.52 -27.82 -0.48
C LEU A 746 18.28 -26.32 -0.65
N LEU A 747 17.02 -25.93 -0.78
CA LEU A 747 16.61 -24.54 -0.98
C LEU A 747 15.95 -24.00 0.30
N PRO A 748 16.29 -22.76 0.72
CA PRO A 748 15.53 -22.03 1.73
C PRO A 748 14.06 -21.85 1.33
N LEU A 749 13.16 -21.74 2.31
CA LEU A 749 11.72 -21.60 2.07
C LEU A 749 11.37 -20.37 1.21
N GLY A 750 12.11 -19.27 1.36
CA GLY A 750 11.96 -18.08 0.53
C GLY A 750 12.21 -18.33 -0.97
N ASP A 751 13.17 -19.20 -1.31
CA ASP A 751 13.40 -19.60 -2.70
C ASP A 751 12.31 -20.54 -3.20
N ILE A 752 11.86 -21.48 -2.35
CA ILE A 752 10.79 -22.42 -2.67
C ILE A 752 9.52 -21.68 -3.07
N ILE A 753 9.05 -20.73 -2.24
CA ILE A 753 7.81 -20.00 -2.51
C ILE A 753 7.93 -19.11 -3.75
N LYS A 754 9.09 -18.47 -3.94
CA LYS A 754 9.37 -17.66 -5.14
C LYS A 754 9.29 -18.50 -6.41
N ILE A 755 9.99 -19.64 -6.44
CA ILE A 755 9.99 -20.57 -7.58
C ILE A 755 8.57 -21.09 -7.84
N ALA A 756 7.86 -21.51 -6.80
CA ALA A 756 6.50 -22.03 -6.91
C ALA A 756 5.54 -21.01 -7.55
N LYS A 757 5.56 -19.76 -7.07
CA LYS A 757 4.73 -18.68 -7.58
C LYS A 757 5.09 -18.30 -9.02
N ASN A 758 6.38 -18.23 -9.34
CA ASN A 758 6.83 -17.85 -10.69
C ASN A 758 6.52 -18.93 -11.74
N ASN A 759 6.38 -20.20 -11.32
CA ASN A 759 6.00 -21.33 -12.17
C ASN A 759 4.48 -21.59 -12.21
N THR A 760 3.69 -20.84 -11.44
CA THR A 760 2.22 -20.94 -11.42
C THR A 760 1.60 -19.84 -12.27
N SER A 761 0.74 -20.21 -13.23
CA SER A 761 0.16 -19.29 -14.20
C SER A 761 -0.94 -18.39 -13.64
N ASP A 762 -1.71 -18.84 -12.64
CA ASP A 762 -2.74 -18.03 -11.98
C ASP A 762 -2.09 -16.87 -11.23
N THR A 763 -2.43 -15.63 -11.60
CA THR A 763 -1.84 -14.44 -11.00
C THR A 763 -2.56 -13.95 -9.76
N ASN A 764 -3.83 -14.28 -9.52
CA ASN A 764 -4.59 -13.77 -8.38
C ASN A 764 -4.46 -14.73 -7.19
N ASN A 765 -4.74 -16.02 -7.41
CA ASN A 765 -4.78 -17.02 -6.35
C ASN A 765 -3.40 -17.20 -5.68
N LYS A 766 -2.33 -17.18 -6.46
CA LYS A 766 -0.96 -17.36 -5.92
C LYS A 766 -0.50 -16.22 -5.02
N ARG A 767 -1.08 -15.01 -5.16
CA ARG A 767 -0.72 -13.83 -4.36
C ARG A 767 -1.27 -13.88 -2.94
N LYS A 768 -2.26 -14.73 -2.72
CA LYS A 768 -2.86 -14.99 -1.41
C LYS A 768 -2.10 -16.05 -0.63
N PHE A 769 -1.20 -16.79 -1.25
CA PHE A 769 -0.42 -17.84 -0.61
C PHE A 769 0.91 -17.28 -0.14
N LEU A 770 1.11 -17.14 1.17
CA LEU A 770 2.27 -16.47 1.76
C LEU A 770 3.15 -17.44 2.55
N LEU A 771 4.39 -17.02 2.78
CA LEU A 771 5.31 -17.67 3.71
C LEU A 771 5.25 -16.93 5.05
N PHE A 772 4.92 -17.67 6.11
CA PHE A 772 5.13 -17.20 7.47
C PHE A 772 6.32 -17.95 8.09
N GLY A 773 7.32 -17.20 8.54
CA GLY A 773 8.58 -17.71 9.13
C GLY A 773 9.82 -17.58 8.26
#